data_AF-A0A1G3MWJ7-F1
#
_entry.id   AF-A0A1G3MWJ7-F1
#
_cell.length_a   1.000
_cell.length_b   1.000
_cell.length_c   1.000
_cell.angle_alpha   90.00
_cell.angle_beta   90.00
_cell.angle_gamma   90.00
#
_symmetry.space_group_name_H-M   'P 1'
#
loop_
_entity.id
_entity.type
_entity.pdbx_description
1 polymer ?
#
loop_
_entity_poly.entity_id
_entity_poly.type
_entity_poly.pdbx_seq_one_letter_code
_entity_poly.pdbx_strand_id
1 'polypeptide(L)'
;MTICSIHIYYLHQFQRCGREAVTSLLQQLRQAGEQLGGQVDVGSRQLVLLFPDDSAFARLQSAEAVRRCHEALLEHRASLRGAIISLADGSEVESDNGAWRYRELSGRHAIRLHFSARCQAAFRGYFSLGRRDNQETHCLYSPLLADTGLARLVQRPNLLRALGNFLQGDKVRPCRMVYVKADGASRSVLALEPVFATEAADNPGGHRLVLNLRCPPGNRRAFGPFTNCLTEEKLAQARLVADAAEQEQLDSLRPTFDYARTALELVELPAALALACASFINLVLDLLTRAAATGTASTLGTASTLGTAWLICDRPEYFSAQARQLILERLADPTSTEKYLAISRWPLPAEWHALDNAALCIVAGPEENLGPLVPDLMAALPTELAAIIEPRALALVDQAGSADHCGAEAILDWLPAEAGLYLHARQLADGSLERDNFLAYLGKAGLQPAGAELIERLLCQAAILDPLDAMAILEPFSLPSGIGRKLAAGASQLDSLYTAFLIDLFNRGKIAATLPLLHRTGDGVDAIRFVYDAIMNSAQQPDSPAAPDTRSLSAANRELCNFYVAAREVDRKRQSAALVRANDLLDGKHSRCRFALMQAEFAYAEGNIEAMAKRTREALLLLDRSTPPKLGSRIQRMMGLAALSVEKYADAGDYLTNAAEIAEAGGDRHELCQTLYLRALVEFMSGSLVRATKLAAEARALARRLCRPDLMVDLGLMAARLDMELGLYDEAARHFAALAEFAAANQQADAGQRAAVWQARCLGYAGQTAAASDLLELHADDAEARLFRAELEILLHQPAQAAARLREPPEIQPRPFLPPDSRDRRSLFQEMEGRAICFDQANSLINDMHLALRLLASGLAEVDASKAVELAALTREARFKNNPAYATVCMYCYVLEDELQAEPVDKQTILSRAFNYLQQRAGKIEERASRAIFMEKNLWNHRLLEAAREHKFL
;
A
#
# COMPACT_ATOMS: atom_id res chain seq x y z
N MET A 1 -8.67 41.12 2.30
CA MET A 1 -7.26 40.83 2.66
C MET A 1 -6.98 41.64 3.90
N THR A 2 -6.49 41.04 4.97
CA THR A 2 -6.16 41.76 6.20
C THR A 2 -4.77 42.37 6.08
N ILE A 3 -4.68 43.69 6.16
CA ILE A 3 -3.41 44.43 6.11
C ILE A 3 -3.06 44.91 7.51
N CYS A 4 -1.92 44.46 8.03
CA CYS A 4 -1.33 44.98 9.26
C CYS A 4 -0.20 45.95 8.89
N SER A 5 -0.45 47.25 9.07
CA SER A 5 0.54 48.31 8.84
C SER A 5 1.14 48.76 10.17
N ILE A 6 2.46 48.62 10.31
CA ILE A 6 3.21 49.02 11.50
C ILE A 6 3.96 50.32 11.17
N HIS A 7 3.50 51.40 11.80
CA HIS A 7 4.05 52.74 11.64
C HIS A 7 5.02 53.04 12.78
N ILE A 8 6.30 53.14 12.43
CA ILE A 8 7.38 53.57 13.33
C ILE A 8 8.03 54.82 12.71
N TYR A 9 8.34 55.85 13.50
CA TYR A 9 9.02 57.03 12.98
C TYR A 9 10.53 56.75 12.78
N TYR A 10 10.86 56.09 11.68
CA TYR A 10 12.19 55.52 11.39
C TYR A 10 13.35 56.50 11.59
N LEU A 11 13.29 57.69 11.00
CA LEU A 11 14.38 58.68 11.05
C LEU A 11 14.73 59.12 12.47
N HIS A 12 13.71 59.26 13.32
CA HIS A 12 13.89 59.68 14.70
C HIS A 12 14.34 58.51 15.59
N GLN A 13 13.96 57.26 15.28
CA GLN A 13 14.46 56.10 16.01
C GLN A 13 15.94 55.84 15.72
N PHE A 14 16.38 56.00 14.46
CA PHE A 14 17.78 55.89 14.09
C PHE A 14 18.69 56.84 14.89
N GLN A 15 18.24 58.07 15.11
CA GLN A 15 18.98 59.07 15.88
C GLN A 15 19.10 58.76 17.37
N ARG A 16 18.19 57.96 17.94
CA ARG A 16 18.09 57.76 19.40
C ARG A 16 18.66 56.43 19.87
N CYS A 17 18.40 55.37 19.12
CA CYS A 17 18.71 53.99 19.54
C CYS A 17 19.85 53.37 18.74
N GLY A 18 20.38 54.11 17.77
CA GLY A 18 21.36 53.60 16.83
C GLY A 18 20.74 52.71 15.74
N ARG A 19 21.52 52.48 14.68
CA ARG A 19 21.10 51.71 13.51
C ARG A 19 20.81 50.26 13.85
N GLU A 20 21.64 49.65 14.67
CA GLU A 20 21.57 48.22 14.99
C GLU A 20 20.29 47.86 15.75
N ALA A 21 19.92 48.61 16.79
CA ALA A 21 18.71 48.35 17.56
C ALA A 21 17.44 48.48 16.71
N VAL A 22 17.37 49.49 15.83
CA VAL A 22 16.24 49.65 14.91
C VAL A 22 16.19 48.52 13.89
N THR A 23 17.33 48.11 13.32
CA THR A 23 17.40 46.98 12.40
C THR A 23 16.99 45.67 13.08
N SER A 24 17.43 45.42 14.31
CA SER A 24 17.05 44.25 15.10
C SER A 24 15.55 44.22 15.38
N LEU A 25 14.97 45.33 15.83
CA LEU A 25 13.52 45.44 16.05
C LEU A 25 12.75 45.17 14.75
N LEU A 26 13.15 45.76 13.63
CA LEU A 26 12.47 45.53 12.35
C LEU A 26 12.58 44.08 11.89
N GLN A 27 13.73 43.42 12.12
CA GLN A 27 13.89 42.01 11.84
C GLN A 27 12.97 41.16 12.72
N GLN A 28 12.86 41.47 14.02
CA GLN A 28 11.95 40.79 14.94
C GLN A 28 10.48 40.96 14.51
N LEU A 29 10.06 42.16 14.11
CA LEU A 29 8.71 42.44 13.63
C LEU A 29 8.41 41.72 12.29
N ARG A 30 9.38 41.69 11.36
CA ARG A 30 9.26 40.93 10.10
C ARG A 30 9.13 39.45 10.38
N GLN A 31 10.02 38.90 11.20
CA GLN A 31 10.02 37.50 11.57
C GLN A 31 8.70 37.10 12.25
N ALA A 32 8.15 37.95 13.12
CA ALA A 32 6.86 37.72 13.76
C ALA A 32 5.71 37.61 12.74
N GLY A 33 5.71 38.45 11.69
CA GLY A 33 4.74 38.37 10.60
C GLY A 33 4.94 37.16 9.70
N GLU A 34 6.17 36.94 9.21
CA GLU A 34 6.53 35.89 8.26
C GLU A 34 6.29 34.48 8.82
N GLN A 35 6.64 34.24 10.09
CA GLN A 35 6.41 32.95 10.76
C GLN A 35 4.91 32.56 10.82
N LEU A 36 4.02 33.54 10.72
CA LEU A 36 2.56 33.38 10.77
C LEU A 36 1.90 33.63 9.40
N GLY A 37 2.70 33.64 8.32
CA GLY A 37 2.20 33.66 6.95
C GLY A 37 1.92 35.06 6.41
N GLY A 38 2.36 36.10 7.11
CA GLY A 38 2.29 37.48 6.64
C GLY A 38 3.36 37.76 5.59
N GLN A 39 2.96 38.30 4.44
CA GLN A 39 3.91 38.77 3.41
C GLN A 39 4.39 40.18 3.77
N VAL A 40 5.71 40.37 3.82
CA VAL A 40 6.32 41.67 4.12
C VAL A 40 6.42 42.51 2.84
N ASP A 41 5.76 43.66 2.81
CA ASP A 41 5.99 44.66 1.76
C ASP A 41 7.14 45.60 2.15
N VAL A 42 8.23 45.50 1.39
CA VAL A 42 9.49 46.22 1.62
C VAL A 42 9.48 47.63 0.98
N GLY A 43 8.48 47.94 0.14
CA GLY A 43 8.45 49.16 -0.67
C GLY A 43 8.04 50.45 0.08
N SER A 44 7.55 50.36 1.31
CA SER A 44 6.92 51.48 2.01
C SER A 44 7.76 52.01 3.18
N ARG A 45 7.55 53.28 3.57
CA ARG A 45 8.16 53.92 4.77
C ARG A 45 7.65 53.33 6.10
N GLN A 46 6.93 52.22 6.05
CA GLN A 46 6.25 51.52 7.12
C GLN A 46 6.45 50.02 6.92
N LEU A 47 6.43 49.23 7.99
CA LEU A 47 6.47 47.78 7.83
C LEU A 47 5.03 47.33 7.59
N VAL A 48 4.72 46.81 6.40
CA VAL A 48 3.39 46.30 6.09
C VAL A 48 3.46 44.78 6.01
N LEU A 49 2.59 44.13 6.77
CA LEU A 49 2.37 42.69 6.77
C LEU A 49 1.01 42.43 6.13
N LEU A 50 1.00 41.66 5.04
CA LEU A 50 -0.20 41.30 4.29
C LEU A 50 -0.60 39.87 4.64
N PHE A 51 -1.81 39.69 5.18
CA PHE A 51 -2.38 38.37 5.47
C PHE A 51 -3.50 38.05 4.48
N PRO A 52 -3.41 36.95 3.73
CA PRO A 52 -4.45 36.51 2.82
C PRO A 52 -5.74 36.17 3.58
N ASP A 53 -6.91 36.60 3.09
CA ASP A 53 -8.20 36.29 3.74
C ASP A 53 -8.79 34.95 3.27
N ASP A 54 -8.16 34.28 2.31
CA ASP A 54 -8.59 33.00 1.75
C ASP A 54 -8.21 31.79 2.62
N SER A 55 -7.33 31.98 3.61
CA SER A 55 -6.98 30.94 4.58
C SER A 55 -8.01 30.86 5.71
N ALA A 56 -8.44 29.63 5.99
CA ALA A 56 -9.27 29.27 7.14
C ALA A 56 -8.63 29.65 8.50
N PHE A 57 -7.32 29.91 8.54
CA PHE A 57 -6.54 30.21 9.75
C PHE A 57 -5.98 31.65 9.79
N ALA A 58 -6.32 32.50 8.82
CA ALA A 58 -5.72 33.82 8.66
C ALA A 58 -5.94 34.75 9.88
N ARG A 59 -7.10 34.68 10.52
CA ARG A 59 -7.48 35.62 11.59
C ARG A 59 -6.70 35.36 12.87
N LEU A 60 -6.61 34.11 13.33
CA LEU A 60 -5.76 33.78 14.47
C LEU A 60 -4.30 34.14 14.22
N GLN A 61 -3.77 33.81 13.05
CA GLN A 61 -2.36 34.07 12.72
C GLN A 61 -2.04 35.57 12.63
N SER A 62 -2.91 36.35 12.01
CA SER A 62 -2.75 37.82 11.96
C SER A 62 -2.92 38.46 13.34
N ALA A 63 -3.87 37.97 14.16
CA ALA A 63 -4.02 38.43 15.55
C ALA A 63 -2.76 38.14 16.38
N GLU A 64 -2.21 36.93 16.26
CA GLU A 64 -0.97 36.55 16.95
C GLU A 64 0.23 37.36 16.45
N ALA A 65 0.36 37.58 15.14
CA ALA A 65 1.45 38.38 14.58
C ALA A 65 1.40 39.81 15.12
N VAL A 66 0.20 40.38 15.20
CA VAL A 66 -0.04 41.71 15.80
C VAL A 66 0.32 41.72 17.27
N ARG A 67 -0.03 40.69 18.04
CA ARG A 67 0.35 40.56 19.46
C ARG A 67 1.86 40.51 19.62
N ARG A 68 2.56 39.65 18.87
CA ARG A 68 4.03 39.54 18.91
C ARG A 68 4.71 40.84 18.50
N CYS A 69 4.17 41.52 17.48
CA CYS A 69 4.66 42.83 17.08
C CYS A 69 4.46 43.88 18.18
N HIS A 70 3.30 43.87 18.84
CA HIS A 70 2.99 44.77 19.94
C HIS A 70 3.92 44.53 21.14
N GLU A 71 4.19 43.27 21.50
CA GLU A 71 5.13 42.89 22.57
C GLU A 71 6.56 43.31 22.25
N ALA A 72 7.03 43.04 21.03
CA ALA A 72 8.34 43.50 20.59
C ALA A 72 8.48 45.03 20.68
N LEU A 73 7.43 45.78 20.33
CA LEU A 73 7.43 47.24 20.50
C LEU A 73 7.44 47.65 21.97
N LEU A 74 6.69 46.96 22.84
CA LEU A 74 6.63 47.23 24.28
C LEU A 74 7.97 46.96 24.97
N GLU A 75 8.66 45.88 24.61
CA GLU A 75 10.03 45.58 25.06
C GLU A 75 10.98 46.73 24.73
N HIS A 76 10.76 47.38 23.57
CA HIS A 76 11.54 48.52 23.10
C HIS A 76 10.93 49.88 23.47
N ARG A 77 9.93 49.95 24.36
CA ARG A 77 9.17 51.18 24.66
C ARG A 77 10.05 52.35 25.13
N ALA A 78 11.12 52.07 25.89
CA ALA A 78 12.03 53.09 26.42
C ALA A 78 12.83 53.77 25.29
N SER A 79 13.10 53.01 24.25
CA SER A 79 13.84 53.39 23.05
C SER A 79 12.96 54.12 22.04
N LEU A 80 11.69 53.75 21.94
CA LEU A 80 10.75 54.31 20.96
C LEU A 80 10.17 55.69 21.37
N ARG A 81 9.67 56.45 20.39
CA ARG A 81 8.91 57.70 20.58
C ARG A 81 7.39 57.51 20.40
N GLY A 82 6.96 56.26 20.30
CA GLY A 82 5.62 55.84 19.91
C GLY A 82 5.68 54.94 18.68
N ALA A 83 4.69 54.07 18.56
CA ALA A 83 4.46 53.21 17.40
C ALA A 83 2.96 52.95 17.29
N ILE A 84 2.46 52.83 16.06
CA ILE A 84 1.07 52.49 15.81
C ILE A 84 1.05 51.22 14.97
N ILE A 85 0.34 50.20 15.44
CA ILE A 85 0.00 49.03 14.64
C ILE A 85 -1.45 49.21 14.20
N SER A 86 -1.66 49.37 12.90
CA SER A 86 -2.97 49.54 12.28
C SER A 86 -3.36 48.27 11.53
N LEU A 87 -4.47 47.65 11.91
CA LEU A 87 -5.12 46.60 11.14
C LEU A 87 -6.25 47.20 10.32
N ALA A 88 -6.16 47.08 9.00
CA ALA A 88 -7.18 47.53 8.08
C ALA A 88 -7.51 46.44 7.06
N ASP A 89 -8.76 46.43 6.60
CA ASP A 89 -9.12 45.65 5.42
C ASP A 89 -8.47 46.26 4.18
N GLY A 90 -8.06 45.42 3.23
CA GLY A 90 -7.43 45.81 1.97
C GLY A 90 -8.14 46.97 1.25
N SER A 91 -9.47 47.04 1.35
CA SER A 91 -10.27 48.09 0.71
C SER A 91 -10.29 49.43 1.48
N GLU A 92 -9.86 49.46 2.74
CA GLU A 92 -9.91 50.61 3.65
C GLU A 92 -8.51 51.20 3.94
N VAL A 93 -7.45 50.58 3.42
CA VAL A 93 -6.06 50.90 3.76
C VAL A 93 -5.64 52.31 3.38
N GLU A 94 -6.08 52.84 2.24
CA GLU A 94 -5.73 54.20 1.83
C GLU A 94 -6.42 55.26 2.69
N SER A 95 -7.70 55.06 3.04
CA SER A 95 -8.45 55.97 3.91
C SER A 95 -7.91 55.98 5.33
N ASP A 96 -7.55 54.81 5.88
CA ASP A 96 -7.05 54.69 7.24
C ASP A 96 -5.60 55.20 7.37
N ASN A 97 -4.73 54.87 6.41
CA ASN A 97 -3.35 55.36 6.42
C ASN A 97 -3.25 56.90 6.32
N GLY A 98 -4.21 57.54 5.65
CA GLY A 98 -4.28 59.00 5.56
C GLY A 98 -4.61 59.68 6.90
N ALA A 99 -5.49 59.09 7.70
CA ALA A 99 -5.96 59.67 8.96
C ALA A 99 -4.88 59.68 10.06
N TRP A 100 -4.02 58.66 10.10
CA TRP A 100 -3.05 58.45 11.20
C TRP A 100 -1.67 59.07 10.95
N ARG A 101 -1.31 59.40 9.70
CA ARG A 101 0.00 59.97 9.33
C ARG A 101 0.34 61.31 9.99
N TYR A 102 -0.65 62.06 10.47
CA TYR A 102 -0.42 63.44 10.96
C TYR A 102 -0.85 63.71 12.40
N ARG A 103 -1.71 62.89 13.02
CA ARG A 103 -2.38 63.29 14.28
C ARG A 103 -1.71 62.84 15.60
N GLU A 104 -0.87 61.80 15.62
CA GLU A 104 -0.52 61.18 16.94
C GLU A 104 0.93 60.78 17.21
N LEU A 105 1.86 60.81 16.24
CA LEU A 105 3.27 60.47 16.53
C LEU A 105 4.02 61.57 17.33
N SER A 106 3.36 62.68 17.66
CA SER A 106 3.88 63.77 18.50
C SER A 106 3.51 63.64 19.99
N GLY A 107 2.61 62.71 20.35
CA GLY A 107 2.22 62.45 21.74
C GLY A 107 3.29 61.67 22.51
N ARG A 108 3.53 62.06 23.77
CA ARG A 108 4.47 61.34 24.65
C ARG A 108 3.94 59.92 24.96
N HIS A 109 4.64 58.89 24.46
CA HIS A 109 4.73 57.51 25.00
C HIS A 109 3.67 56.44 24.71
N ALA A 110 2.72 56.59 23.79
CA ALA A 110 1.77 55.50 23.52
C ALA A 110 2.21 54.61 22.34
N ILE A 111 2.37 53.30 22.59
CA ILE A 111 2.26 52.28 21.55
C ILE A 111 0.76 51.95 21.45
N ARG A 112 0.17 52.06 20.25
CA ARG A 112 -1.28 51.92 20.06
C ARG A 112 -1.61 50.87 19.01
N LEU A 113 -2.71 50.16 19.26
CA LEU A 113 -3.37 49.27 18.31
C LEU A 113 -4.58 49.99 17.73
N HIS A 114 -4.66 50.05 16.41
CA HIS A 114 -5.79 50.60 15.69
C HIS A 114 -6.41 49.52 14.80
N PHE A 115 -7.73 49.51 14.73
CA PHE A 115 -8.48 48.57 13.90
C PHE A 115 -9.51 49.37 13.10
N SER A 116 -9.55 49.15 11.78
CA SER A 116 -10.63 49.66 10.93
C SER A 116 -11.98 49.09 11.38
N ALA A 117 -13.09 49.69 10.98
CA ALA A 117 -14.42 49.23 11.41
C ALA A 117 -14.68 47.75 11.07
N ARG A 118 -14.23 47.30 9.88
CA ARG A 118 -14.31 45.88 9.48
C ARG A 118 -13.39 44.99 10.30
N CYS A 119 -12.15 45.41 10.54
CA CYS A 119 -11.23 44.67 11.39
C CYS A 119 -11.73 44.60 12.84
N GLN A 120 -12.35 45.65 13.39
CA GLN A 120 -12.96 45.60 14.72
C GLN A 120 -14.03 44.51 14.82
N ALA A 121 -14.88 44.39 13.81
CA ALA A 121 -15.89 43.34 13.75
C ALA A 121 -15.25 41.94 13.63
N ALA A 122 -14.26 41.79 12.74
CA ALA A 122 -13.59 40.51 12.48
C ALA A 122 -12.73 40.02 13.64
N PHE A 123 -12.12 40.94 14.40
CA PHE A 123 -11.17 40.65 15.47
C PHE A 123 -11.75 40.77 16.89
N ARG A 124 -13.07 40.98 17.02
CA ARG A 124 -13.76 41.15 18.31
C ARG A 124 -13.57 39.98 19.28
N GLY A 125 -13.36 38.77 18.77
CA GLY A 125 -13.07 37.57 19.56
C GLY A 125 -11.60 37.37 19.94
N TYR A 126 -10.69 38.21 19.43
CA TYR A 126 -9.25 38.06 19.63
C TYR A 126 -8.66 39.17 20.50
N PHE A 127 -9.28 40.35 20.52
CA PHE A 127 -8.82 41.52 21.27
C PHE A 127 -9.94 42.14 22.10
N SER A 128 -9.58 42.69 23.27
CA SER A 128 -10.48 43.47 24.11
C SER A 128 -10.71 44.88 23.51
N LEU A 129 -11.59 44.99 22.53
CA LEU A 129 -11.89 46.25 21.86
C LEU A 129 -12.87 47.10 22.71
N GLY A 130 -12.33 47.97 23.55
CA GLY A 130 -13.09 48.90 24.38
C GLY A 130 -13.75 50.05 23.58
N ARG A 131 -14.88 50.58 24.06
CA ARG A 131 -15.55 51.77 23.47
C ARG A 131 -14.84 53.11 23.75
N ARG A 132 -13.74 53.11 24.51
CA ARG A 132 -12.99 54.33 24.89
C ARG A 132 -11.54 54.21 24.43
N ASP A 133 -11.03 55.24 23.76
CA ASP A 133 -9.68 55.34 23.15
C ASP A 133 -8.48 55.13 24.11
N ASN A 134 -8.72 54.90 25.40
CA ASN A 134 -7.68 54.76 26.43
C ASN A 134 -7.65 53.40 27.14
N GLN A 135 -8.42 52.39 26.71
CA GLN A 135 -8.29 51.04 27.28
C GLN A 135 -7.17 50.26 26.59
N GLU A 136 -6.27 49.66 27.39
CA GLU A 136 -5.24 48.76 26.88
C GLU A 136 -5.92 47.60 26.12
N THR A 137 -5.54 47.45 24.85
CA THR A 137 -6.05 46.36 24.02
C THR A 137 -5.22 45.13 24.31
N HIS A 138 -5.80 44.16 25.00
CA HIS A 138 -5.18 42.87 25.29
C HIS A 138 -5.68 41.81 24.33
N CYS A 139 -4.81 40.86 24.02
CA CYS A 139 -5.20 39.64 23.32
C CYS A 139 -6.01 38.76 24.28
N LEU A 140 -7.19 38.29 23.88
CA LEU A 140 -8.12 37.59 24.78
C LEU A 140 -7.68 36.15 25.07
N TYR A 141 -7.09 35.45 24.10
CA TYR A 141 -6.79 34.02 24.24
C TYR A 141 -5.45 33.71 24.92
N SER A 142 -4.46 34.62 24.86
CA SER A 142 -3.08 34.32 25.30
C SER A 142 -2.84 34.45 26.82
N PRO A 143 -3.22 35.54 27.51
CA PRO A 143 -2.94 35.70 28.94
C PRO A 143 -3.78 34.78 29.82
N LEU A 144 -4.99 34.47 29.37
CA LEU A 144 -5.98 33.74 30.17
C LEU A 144 -5.70 32.24 30.24
N LEU A 145 -5.00 31.67 29.25
CA LEU A 145 -4.62 30.26 29.23
C LEU A 145 -3.19 29.96 29.67
N ALA A 146 -2.32 30.97 29.69
CA ALA A 146 -0.91 30.80 30.05
C ALA A 146 -0.73 30.15 31.43
N ASP A 147 -1.66 30.41 32.36
CA ASP A 147 -1.55 30.03 33.78
C ASP A 147 -2.62 29.03 34.23
N THR A 148 -3.38 28.38 33.32
CA THR A 148 -4.49 27.50 33.75
C THR A 148 -4.03 26.31 34.58
N GLY A 149 -2.76 25.90 34.43
CA GLY A 149 -2.20 24.74 35.11
C GLY A 149 -2.87 23.41 34.78
N LEU A 150 -3.87 23.35 33.88
CA LEU A 150 -4.63 22.14 33.57
C LEU A 150 -3.75 21.03 32.99
N ALA A 151 -2.68 21.39 32.27
CA ALA A 151 -1.69 20.44 31.80
C ALA A 151 -1.06 19.63 32.95
N ARG A 152 -1.04 20.17 34.18
CA ARG A 152 -0.57 19.46 35.38
C ARG A 152 -1.49 18.32 35.81
N LEU A 153 -2.77 18.34 35.44
CA LEU A 153 -3.69 17.22 35.66
C LEU A 153 -3.36 16.03 34.73
N VAL A 154 -2.65 16.30 33.63
CA VAL A 154 -2.24 15.31 32.63
C VAL A 154 -0.83 14.79 32.93
N GLN A 155 0.05 15.66 33.42
CA GLN A 155 1.38 15.28 33.89
C GLN A 155 1.25 14.51 35.21
N ARG A 156 1.36 13.18 35.16
CA ARG A 156 1.30 12.27 36.33
C ARG A 156 2.69 11.76 36.76
N PRO A 157 3.61 12.62 37.25
CA PRO A 157 4.99 12.23 37.51
C PRO A 157 5.14 11.17 38.61
N ASN A 158 4.21 11.07 39.57
CA ASN A 158 4.30 10.07 40.62
C ASN A 158 3.89 8.69 40.10
N LEU A 159 2.86 8.60 39.26
CA LEU A 159 2.49 7.40 38.52
C LEU A 159 3.66 6.91 37.66
N LEU A 160 4.29 7.81 36.91
CA LEU A 160 5.46 7.48 36.08
C LEU A 160 6.62 6.94 36.92
N ARG A 161 6.91 7.57 38.07
CA ARG A 161 7.92 7.08 39.01
C ARG A 161 7.54 5.72 39.61
N ALA A 162 6.28 5.55 39.99
CA ALA A 162 5.77 4.31 40.56
C ALA A 162 5.81 3.17 39.53
N LEU A 163 5.49 3.45 38.26
CA LEU A 163 5.63 2.50 37.17
C LEU A 163 7.08 2.14 36.91
N GLY A 164 8.01 3.11 36.86
CA GLY A 164 9.44 2.83 36.75
C GLY A 164 9.92 1.90 37.87
N ASN A 165 9.63 2.26 39.13
CA ASN A 165 9.96 1.42 40.29
C ASN A 165 9.32 0.02 40.22
N PHE A 166 8.08 -0.06 39.74
CA PHE A 166 7.36 -1.33 39.61
C PHE A 166 8.00 -2.23 38.54
N LEU A 167 8.34 -1.68 37.37
CA LEU A 167 8.99 -2.42 36.28
C LEU A 167 10.37 -2.96 36.68
N GLN A 168 11.00 -2.37 37.69
CA GLN A 168 12.25 -2.86 38.27
C GLN A 168 12.06 -4.02 39.27
N GLY A 169 10.84 -4.23 39.78
CA GLY A 169 10.55 -5.20 40.83
C GLY A 169 10.71 -6.66 40.38
N ASP A 170 11.20 -7.52 41.28
CA ASP A 170 11.48 -8.94 40.99
C ASP A 170 10.25 -9.74 40.54
N LYS A 171 9.04 -9.31 40.93
CA LYS A 171 7.78 -9.93 40.52
C LYS A 171 7.43 -9.70 39.05
N VAL A 172 7.97 -8.64 38.44
CA VAL A 172 7.69 -8.23 37.06
C VAL A 172 8.74 -8.77 36.09
N ARG A 173 9.93 -9.09 36.61
CA ARG A 173 11.02 -9.67 35.83
C ARG A 173 10.64 -10.94 35.06
N PRO A 174 9.87 -11.90 35.59
CA PRO A 174 9.48 -13.09 34.82
C PRO A 174 8.39 -12.80 33.77
N CYS A 175 7.59 -11.75 33.93
CA CYS A 175 6.47 -11.46 33.04
C CYS A 175 6.95 -10.84 31.73
N ARG A 176 6.33 -11.28 30.63
CA ARG A 176 6.58 -10.77 29.28
C ARG A 176 5.64 -9.63 28.90
N MET A 177 4.44 -9.62 29.46
CA MET A 177 3.48 -8.53 29.34
C MET A 177 3.11 -8.01 30.73
N VAL A 178 3.16 -6.69 30.89
CA VAL A 178 2.61 -5.97 32.03
C VAL A 178 1.43 -5.16 31.54
N TYR A 179 0.26 -5.46 32.08
CA TYR A 179 -0.95 -4.68 31.83
C TYR A 179 -1.22 -3.76 33.01
N VAL A 180 -1.18 -2.45 32.76
CA VAL A 180 -1.54 -1.43 33.73
C VAL A 180 -2.95 -0.97 33.43
N LYS A 181 -3.89 -1.34 34.31
CA LYS A 181 -5.23 -0.76 34.28
C LYS A 181 -5.11 0.66 34.83
N ALA A 182 -5.17 1.64 33.93
CA ALA A 182 -5.06 3.04 34.28
C ALA A 182 -6.45 3.60 34.59
N ASP A 183 -6.73 3.85 35.87
CA ASP A 183 -7.93 4.55 36.30
C ASP A 183 -7.74 6.07 36.05
N GLY A 184 -8.66 6.68 35.31
CA GLY A 184 -8.62 8.09 34.89
C GLY A 184 -7.67 8.45 33.72
N ALA A 185 -7.49 9.74 33.47
CA ALA A 185 -6.81 10.34 32.31
C ALA A 185 -5.27 10.15 32.22
N SER A 186 -4.70 9.00 32.60
CA SER A 186 -3.29 8.70 32.32
C SER A 186 -3.14 8.33 30.85
N ARG A 187 -2.71 9.28 29.98
CA ARG A 187 -2.89 9.11 28.54
C ARG A 187 -1.67 9.29 27.64
N SER A 188 -0.52 9.68 28.17
CA SER A 188 0.68 9.76 27.34
C SER A 188 1.68 8.68 27.68
N VAL A 189 1.73 7.66 26.83
CA VAL A 189 2.86 6.72 26.82
C VAL A 189 4.19 7.45 26.57
N LEU A 190 4.21 8.62 25.89
CA LEU A 190 5.45 9.41 25.71
C LEU A 190 6.04 9.86 27.03
N ALA A 191 5.22 10.03 28.06
CA ALA A 191 5.72 10.42 29.36
C ALA A 191 6.61 9.34 30.00
N LEU A 192 6.47 8.08 29.56
CA LEU A 192 7.31 6.97 30.01
C LEU A 192 8.65 6.92 29.30
N GLU A 193 8.78 7.47 28.08
CA GLU A 193 10.06 7.44 27.36
C GLU A 193 11.19 8.10 28.16
N PRO A 194 11.02 9.33 28.73
CA PRO A 194 12.03 9.91 29.60
C PRO A 194 12.36 9.02 30.80
N VAL A 195 11.38 8.32 31.39
CA VAL A 195 11.61 7.42 32.54
C VAL A 195 12.51 6.25 32.15
N PHE A 196 12.25 5.64 30.99
CA PHE A 196 13.12 4.59 30.46
C PHE A 196 14.50 5.12 30.03
N ALA A 197 14.58 6.39 29.61
CA ALA A 197 15.82 7.04 29.21
C ALA A 197 16.69 7.48 30.41
N THR A 198 16.11 8.05 31.48
CA THR A 198 16.85 8.39 32.71
C THR A 198 17.33 7.15 33.43
N GLU A 199 16.58 6.04 33.41
CA GLU A 199 17.08 4.75 33.89
C GLU A 199 18.35 4.29 33.15
N ALA A 200 18.40 4.49 31.83
CA ALA A 200 19.59 4.16 31.05
C ALA A 200 20.78 5.06 31.40
N ALA A 201 20.55 6.29 31.84
CA ALA A 201 21.60 7.20 32.31
C ALA A 201 22.16 6.78 33.69
N ASP A 202 21.29 6.34 34.61
CA ASP A 202 21.69 5.87 35.94
C ASP A 202 22.32 4.47 35.91
N ASN A 203 22.12 3.72 34.83
CA ASN A 203 22.70 2.39 34.62
C ASN A 203 23.39 2.31 33.24
N PRO A 204 24.67 2.72 33.12
CA PRO A 204 25.38 2.92 31.85
C PRO A 204 25.57 1.67 30.97
N GLY A 205 25.09 0.49 31.40
CA GLY A 205 25.00 -0.74 30.59
C GLY A 205 23.59 -1.06 30.06
N GLY A 206 22.60 -0.21 30.29
CA GLY A 206 21.17 -0.54 30.15
C GLY A 206 20.44 0.21 29.04
N HIS A 207 21.02 0.41 27.85
CA HIS A 207 20.26 0.97 26.74
C HIS A 207 19.08 0.05 26.37
N ARG A 208 17.86 0.50 26.69
CA ARG A 208 16.63 -0.19 26.30
C ARG A 208 16.11 0.43 25.01
N LEU A 209 15.90 -0.41 24.01
CA LEU A 209 15.09 -0.01 22.86
C LEU A 209 13.64 0.10 23.31
N VAL A 210 13.05 1.29 23.22
CA VAL A 210 11.64 1.52 23.49
C VAL A 210 10.93 1.75 22.15
N LEU A 211 9.86 1.01 21.91
CA LEU A 211 8.99 1.13 20.75
C LEU A 211 7.57 1.47 21.23
N ASN A 212 7.05 2.64 20.84
CA ASN A 212 5.69 3.03 21.18
C ASN A 212 4.71 2.53 20.12
N LEU A 213 3.95 1.50 20.48
CA LEU A 213 2.86 0.99 19.66
C LEU A 213 1.61 1.81 19.93
N ARG A 214 1.18 2.60 18.94
CA ARG A 214 0.01 3.49 19.05
C ARG A 214 -0.95 3.36 17.89
N CYS A 215 -2.23 3.41 18.24
CA CYS A 215 -3.32 3.44 17.28
C CYS A 215 -4.29 4.54 17.69
N PRO A 216 -4.42 5.62 16.89
CA PRO A 216 -5.49 6.58 17.06
C PRO A 216 -6.86 5.87 17.03
N PRO A 217 -7.86 6.29 17.83
CA PRO A 217 -9.13 5.56 17.98
C PRO A 217 -9.85 5.22 16.67
N GLY A 218 -9.78 6.08 15.65
CA GLY A 218 -10.39 5.83 14.34
C GLY A 218 -9.44 5.27 13.27
N ASN A 219 -8.13 5.29 13.49
CA ASN A 219 -7.19 4.60 12.60
C ASN A 219 -7.01 3.16 13.08
N ARG A 220 -7.84 2.25 12.57
CA ARG A 220 -7.72 0.79 12.83
C ARG A 220 -6.99 0.04 11.72
N ARG A 221 -6.07 0.70 11.01
CA ARG A 221 -5.32 0.09 9.90
C ARG A 221 -4.67 -1.22 10.32
N ALA A 222 -4.62 -2.17 9.40
CA ALA A 222 -3.90 -3.42 9.56
C ALA A 222 -2.45 -3.17 10.02
N PHE A 223 -2.06 -3.76 11.16
CA PHE A 223 -0.75 -3.55 11.79
C PHE A 223 -0.41 -2.07 12.06
N GLY A 224 -1.42 -1.20 12.22
CA GLY A 224 -1.29 0.24 12.47
C GLY A 224 -0.22 0.60 13.52
N PRO A 225 -0.23 0.01 14.72
CA PRO A 225 0.74 0.33 15.77
C PRO A 225 2.20 0.05 15.36
N PHE A 226 2.44 -1.02 14.60
CA PHE A 226 3.77 -1.39 14.13
C PHE A 226 4.21 -0.56 12.94
N THR A 227 3.32 -0.38 11.96
CA THR A 227 3.59 0.41 10.75
C THR A 227 3.84 1.90 11.05
N ASN A 228 3.25 2.43 12.13
CA ASN A 228 3.52 3.78 12.63
C ASN A 228 4.85 3.88 13.42
N CYS A 229 5.21 2.83 14.16
CA CYS A 229 6.37 2.85 15.05
C CYS A 229 7.70 2.51 14.32
N LEU A 230 7.64 1.62 13.32
CA LEU A 230 8.82 1.19 12.56
C LEU A 230 9.18 2.20 11.46
N THR A 231 9.79 3.31 11.87
CA THR A 231 10.28 4.38 10.97
C THR A 231 11.43 3.89 10.08
N GLU A 232 11.76 4.64 9.01
CA GLU A 232 12.92 4.30 8.16
C GLU A 232 14.23 4.25 8.94
N GLU A 233 14.36 5.04 10.01
CA GLU A 233 15.51 4.98 10.92
C GLU A 233 15.59 3.62 11.63
N LYS A 234 14.47 3.13 12.17
CA LYS A 234 14.41 1.80 12.81
C LYS A 234 14.65 0.68 11.81
N LEU A 235 14.13 0.81 10.60
CA LEU A 235 14.38 -0.17 9.52
C LEU A 235 15.85 -0.16 9.08
N ALA A 236 16.51 0.99 9.05
CA ALA A 236 17.94 1.10 8.82
C ALA A 236 18.75 0.46 9.95
N GLN A 237 18.36 0.68 11.22
CA GLN A 237 18.98 0.03 12.39
C GLN A 237 18.87 -1.49 12.31
N ALA A 238 17.69 -2.03 11.95
CA ALA A 238 17.50 -3.47 11.78
C ALA A 238 18.39 -4.04 10.66
N ARG A 239 18.52 -3.35 9.52
CA ARG A 239 19.38 -3.78 8.41
C ARG A 239 20.86 -3.84 8.76
N LEU A 240 21.35 -2.96 9.63
CA LEU A 240 22.77 -2.93 10.02
C LEU A 240 23.22 -4.21 10.74
N VAL A 241 22.29 -4.92 11.39
CA VAL A 241 22.58 -6.16 12.12
C VAL A 241 22.06 -7.42 11.43
N ALA A 242 21.39 -7.27 10.28
CA ALA A 242 20.87 -8.37 9.48
C ALA A 242 22.00 -9.06 8.70
N ASP A 243 22.04 -10.39 8.74
CA ASP A 243 22.91 -11.16 7.86
C ASP A 243 22.40 -11.14 6.39
N ALA A 244 23.13 -11.77 5.47
CA ALA A 244 22.78 -11.75 4.05
C ALA A 244 21.40 -12.40 3.75
N ALA A 245 21.04 -13.48 4.44
CA ALA A 245 19.76 -14.16 4.24
C ALA A 245 18.60 -13.34 4.82
N GLU A 246 18.82 -12.73 5.97
CA GLU A 246 17.86 -11.83 6.62
C GLU A 246 17.65 -10.55 5.81
N GLN A 247 18.70 -10.00 5.18
CA GLN A 247 18.59 -8.87 4.26
C GLN A 247 17.76 -9.21 3.03
N GLU A 248 17.99 -10.39 2.42
CA GLU A 248 17.18 -10.86 1.31
C GLU A 248 15.70 -11.02 1.71
N GLN A 249 15.45 -11.59 2.90
CA GLN A 249 14.09 -11.74 3.43
C GLN A 249 13.43 -10.37 3.70
N LEU A 250 14.16 -9.42 4.30
CA LEU A 250 13.69 -8.04 4.48
C LEU A 250 13.33 -7.40 3.14
N ASP A 251 14.20 -7.50 2.13
CA ASP A 251 13.96 -6.93 0.80
C ASP A 251 12.76 -7.58 0.10
N SER A 252 12.58 -8.89 0.27
CA SER A 252 11.45 -9.62 -0.30
C SER A 252 10.11 -9.23 0.34
N LEU A 253 10.08 -9.02 1.66
CA LEU A 253 8.84 -8.77 2.41
C LEU A 253 8.51 -7.27 2.58
N ARG A 254 9.51 -6.38 2.40
CA ARG A 254 9.36 -4.92 2.51
C ARG A 254 8.20 -4.35 1.69
N PRO A 255 7.98 -4.75 0.41
CA PRO A 255 6.80 -4.35 -0.37
C PRO A 255 5.46 -4.49 0.35
N THR A 256 5.28 -5.58 1.09
CA THR A 256 4.02 -5.87 1.80
C THR A 256 3.85 -5.01 3.04
N PHE A 257 4.94 -4.78 3.77
CA PHE A 257 4.96 -3.82 4.87
C PHE A 257 4.67 -2.39 4.40
N ASP A 258 5.30 -1.96 3.29
CA ASP A 258 5.03 -0.65 2.70
C ASP A 258 3.58 -0.52 2.22
N TYR A 259 3.00 -1.58 1.65
CA TYR A 259 1.56 -1.59 1.31
C TYR A 259 0.69 -1.44 2.56
N ALA A 260 0.97 -2.20 3.63
CA ALA A 260 0.27 -2.09 4.91
C ALA A 260 0.35 -0.66 5.50
N ARG A 261 1.54 -0.03 5.42
CA ARG A 261 1.77 1.35 5.87
C ARG A 261 1.03 2.38 5.02
N THR A 262 0.97 2.19 3.70
CA THR A 262 0.41 3.17 2.76
C THR A 262 -1.11 3.01 2.53
N ALA A 263 -1.71 1.88 2.92
CA ALA A 263 -3.14 1.61 2.82
C ALA A 263 -3.93 2.19 4.01
N LEU A 264 -4.04 3.52 4.08
CA LEU A 264 -4.54 4.29 5.24
C LEU A 264 -5.89 3.83 5.83
N GLU A 265 -6.80 3.31 4.99
CA GLU A 265 -8.18 3.00 5.36
C GLU A 265 -8.47 1.48 5.37
N LEU A 266 -7.43 0.64 5.24
CA LEU A 266 -7.60 -0.80 5.19
C LEU A 266 -7.44 -1.40 6.59
N VAL A 267 -8.57 -1.73 7.22
CA VAL A 267 -8.63 -2.29 8.58
C VAL A 267 -7.99 -3.68 8.66
N GLU A 268 -8.17 -4.49 7.63
CA GLU A 268 -7.64 -5.86 7.55
C GLU A 268 -6.99 -6.10 6.20
N LEU A 269 -5.77 -6.65 6.22
CA LEU A 269 -5.12 -7.15 5.02
C LEU A 269 -5.66 -8.53 4.63
N PRO A 270 -5.69 -8.85 3.32
CA PRO A 270 -5.80 -10.22 2.82
C PRO A 270 -4.87 -11.18 3.56
N ALA A 271 -5.28 -12.43 3.77
CA ALA A 271 -4.58 -13.37 4.65
C ALA A 271 -3.10 -13.56 4.24
N ALA A 272 -2.82 -13.71 2.94
CA ALA A 272 -1.46 -13.85 2.44
C ALA A 272 -0.60 -12.60 2.68
N LEU A 273 -1.16 -11.39 2.47
CA LEU A 273 -0.47 -10.13 2.75
C LEU A 273 -0.28 -9.92 4.25
N ALA A 274 -1.26 -10.31 5.07
CA ALA A 274 -1.18 -10.21 6.52
C ALA A 274 -0.05 -11.09 7.07
N LEU A 275 0.05 -12.34 6.60
CA LEU A 275 1.10 -13.27 7.00
C LEU A 275 2.50 -12.75 6.63
N ALA A 276 2.66 -12.22 5.42
CA ALA A 276 3.93 -11.65 4.97
C ALA A 276 4.29 -10.35 5.72
N CYS A 277 3.31 -9.49 6.02
CA CYS A 277 3.52 -8.30 6.84
C CYS A 277 3.93 -8.67 8.27
N ALA A 278 3.24 -9.63 8.89
CA ALA A 278 3.58 -10.17 10.20
C ALA A 278 5.00 -10.75 10.22
N SER A 279 5.38 -11.51 9.19
CA SER A 279 6.73 -12.07 9.03
C SER A 279 7.80 -10.98 8.93
N PHE A 280 7.53 -9.89 8.19
CA PHE A 280 8.43 -8.73 8.12
C PHE A 280 8.57 -8.06 9.49
N ILE A 281 7.46 -7.81 10.18
CA ILE A 281 7.47 -7.16 11.50
C ILE A 281 8.24 -8.03 12.51
N ASN A 282 7.99 -9.34 12.55
CA ASN A 282 8.72 -10.27 13.43
C ASN A 282 10.23 -10.21 13.18
N LEU A 283 10.66 -10.32 11.92
CA LEU A 283 12.07 -10.24 11.55
C LEU A 283 12.70 -8.90 11.98
N VAL A 284 12.00 -7.78 11.76
CA VAL A 284 12.49 -6.45 12.19
C VAL A 284 12.58 -6.35 13.71
N LEU A 285 11.61 -6.88 14.47
CA LEU A 285 11.64 -6.86 15.94
C LEU A 285 12.79 -7.71 16.49
N ASP A 286 13.05 -8.89 15.91
CA ASP A 286 14.16 -9.75 16.29
C ASP A 286 15.51 -9.07 16.00
N LEU A 287 15.64 -8.43 14.83
CA LEU A 287 16.82 -7.65 14.46
C LEU A 287 17.04 -6.45 15.39
N LEU A 288 15.99 -5.68 15.67
CA LEU A 288 16.07 -4.54 16.57
C LEU A 288 16.45 -4.95 18.00
N THR A 289 15.95 -6.09 18.46
CA THR A 289 16.32 -6.64 19.78
C THR A 289 17.78 -7.10 19.80
N ARG A 290 18.28 -7.71 18.71
CA ARG A 290 19.71 -8.01 18.54
C ARG A 290 20.58 -6.75 18.47
N ALA A 291 20.13 -5.70 17.79
CA ALA A 291 20.85 -4.42 17.74
C ALA A 291 20.95 -3.79 19.14
N ALA A 292 19.88 -3.86 19.94
CA ALA A 292 19.90 -3.42 21.33
C ALA A 292 20.87 -4.27 22.18
N ALA A 293 20.89 -5.59 21.99
CA ALA A 293 21.78 -6.49 22.74
C ALA A 293 23.28 -6.33 22.38
N THR A 294 23.59 -5.98 21.13
CA THR A 294 24.99 -5.83 20.66
C THR A 294 25.56 -4.43 20.87
N GLY A 295 24.74 -3.46 21.28
CA GLY A 295 25.17 -2.07 21.47
C GLY A 295 25.53 -1.34 20.17
N THR A 296 25.28 -1.95 19.00
CA THR A 296 25.58 -1.37 17.67
C THR A 296 24.77 -0.10 17.35
N ALA A 297 23.71 0.17 18.12
CA ALA A 297 22.94 1.41 18.04
C ALA A 297 23.63 2.62 18.71
N SER A 298 24.65 2.39 19.54
CA SER A 298 25.40 3.44 20.25
C SER A 298 26.76 3.64 19.61
N THR A 299 27.04 4.84 19.09
CA THR A 299 28.38 5.27 18.67
C THR A 299 29.38 5.41 19.84
N LEU A 300 28.99 5.04 21.07
CA LEU A 300 29.81 5.08 22.27
C LEU A 300 30.11 3.64 22.72
N GLY A 301 31.31 3.16 22.37
CA GLY A 301 31.75 1.77 22.53
C GLY A 301 32.03 1.32 23.96
N THR A 302 30.99 0.92 24.70
CA THR A 302 31.11 0.13 25.93
C THR A 302 30.20 -1.09 25.86
N ALA A 303 30.80 -2.28 25.85
CA ALA A 303 30.09 -3.55 25.83
C ALA A 303 29.64 -3.93 27.25
N SER A 304 28.34 -3.90 27.55
CA SER A 304 27.76 -4.69 28.65
C SER A 304 26.23 -4.82 28.55
N THR A 305 25.74 -5.99 28.95
CA THR A 305 24.35 -6.41 29.26
C THR A 305 23.33 -6.45 28.13
N LEU A 306 22.69 -7.63 27.98
CA LEU A 306 21.58 -7.93 27.05
C LEU A 306 20.45 -6.91 27.21
N GLY A 307 20.37 -5.92 26.32
CA GLY A 307 19.28 -4.96 26.27
C GLY A 307 17.97 -5.65 25.85
N THR A 308 16.97 -5.64 26.72
CA THR A 308 15.60 -6.08 26.37
C THR A 308 14.86 -4.94 25.68
N ALA A 309 14.25 -5.21 24.52
CA ALA A 309 13.34 -4.27 23.88
C ALA A 309 12.01 -4.20 24.63
N TRP A 310 11.50 -2.98 24.82
CA TRP A 310 10.20 -2.71 25.44
C TRP A 310 9.24 -2.13 24.41
N LEU A 311 8.11 -2.80 24.21
CA LEU A 311 7.04 -2.34 23.33
C LEU A 311 5.91 -1.82 24.21
N ILE A 312 5.65 -0.52 24.15
CA ILE A 312 4.60 0.10 24.95
C ILE A 312 3.33 0.20 24.11
N CYS A 313 2.32 -0.57 24.48
CA CYS A 313 1.02 -0.60 23.83
C CYS A 313 0.09 0.44 24.46
N ASP A 314 -0.09 1.57 23.77
CA ASP A 314 -1.06 2.60 24.16
C ASP A 314 -2.44 2.25 23.62
N ARG A 315 -3.42 2.05 24.51
CA ARG A 315 -4.81 1.72 24.13
C ARG A 315 -4.93 0.53 23.16
N PRO A 316 -4.46 -0.66 23.56
CA PRO A 316 -4.51 -1.86 22.73
C PRO A 316 -5.92 -2.24 22.24
N GLU A 317 -6.99 -1.75 22.87
CA GLU A 317 -8.37 -1.89 22.39
C GLU A 317 -8.63 -1.28 21.00
N TYR A 318 -7.80 -0.32 20.56
CA TYR A 318 -7.88 0.27 19.22
C TYR A 318 -6.98 -0.42 18.19
N PHE A 319 -6.16 -1.38 18.62
CA PHE A 319 -5.27 -2.09 17.70
C PHE A 319 -6.09 -2.99 16.78
N SER A 320 -5.67 -3.08 15.50
CA SER A 320 -6.32 -4.01 14.58
C SER A 320 -6.21 -5.46 15.09
N ALA A 321 -7.15 -6.33 14.69
CA ALA A 321 -7.12 -7.74 15.09
C ALA A 321 -5.77 -8.41 14.72
N GLN A 322 -5.24 -8.08 13.54
CA GLN A 322 -3.94 -8.58 13.07
C GLN A 322 -2.76 -8.10 13.95
N ALA A 323 -2.78 -6.86 14.45
CA ALA A 323 -1.75 -6.37 15.36
C ALA A 323 -1.84 -7.07 16.74
N ARG A 324 -3.07 -7.25 17.26
CA ARG A 324 -3.30 -7.93 18.55
C ARG A 324 -2.89 -9.41 18.49
N GLN A 325 -3.19 -10.07 17.38
CA GLN A 325 -2.77 -11.44 17.10
C GLN A 325 -1.25 -11.57 17.02
N LEU A 326 -0.57 -10.65 16.31
CA LEU A 326 0.89 -10.65 16.23
C LEU A 326 1.55 -10.53 17.61
N ILE A 327 1.05 -9.63 18.46
CA ILE A 327 1.53 -9.47 19.84
C ILE A 327 1.32 -10.76 20.64
N LEU A 328 0.15 -11.40 20.49
CA LEU A 328 -0.17 -12.65 21.17
C LEU A 328 0.79 -13.78 20.75
N GLU A 329 1.06 -13.91 19.46
CA GLU A 329 2.02 -14.88 18.90
C GLU A 329 3.43 -14.64 19.44
N ARG A 330 3.89 -13.38 19.45
CA ARG A 330 5.18 -13.00 20.02
C ARG A 330 5.30 -13.32 21.50
N LEU A 331 4.24 -13.12 22.29
CA LEU A 331 4.19 -13.45 23.72
C LEU A 331 4.17 -14.96 23.98
N ALA A 332 3.64 -15.74 23.06
CA ALA A 332 3.61 -17.20 23.14
C ALA A 332 4.94 -17.83 22.70
N ASP A 333 5.70 -17.17 21.82
CA ASP A 333 6.99 -17.66 21.32
C ASP A 333 8.10 -17.52 22.39
N PRO A 334 8.67 -18.62 22.92
CA PRO A 334 9.70 -18.57 23.96
C PRO A 334 11.04 -18.02 23.48
N THR A 335 11.28 -17.93 22.16
CA THR A 335 12.52 -17.39 21.60
C THR A 335 12.53 -15.86 21.58
N SER A 336 11.35 -15.25 21.63
CA SER A 336 11.15 -13.81 21.66
C SER A 336 11.55 -13.25 23.04
N THR A 337 12.41 -12.23 23.07
CA THR A 337 13.01 -11.70 24.31
C THR A 337 12.47 -10.33 24.73
N GLU A 338 11.70 -9.68 23.87
CA GLU A 338 11.06 -8.40 24.12
C GLU A 338 9.94 -8.50 25.16
N LYS A 339 9.68 -7.36 25.79
CA LYS A 339 8.63 -7.16 26.80
C LYS A 339 7.60 -6.17 26.32
N TYR A 340 6.37 -6.36 26.77
CA TYR A 340 5.23 -5.53 26.44
C TYR A 340 4.71 -4.81 27.69
N LEU A 341 4.46 -3.51 27.56
CA LEU A 341 3.76 -2.72 28.57
C LEU A 341 2.47 -2.21 27.95
N ALA A 342 1.34 -2.78 28.33
CA ALA A 342 0.03 -2.36 27.84
C ALA A 342 -0.65 -1.44 28.85
N ILE A 343 -1.14 -0.30 28.38
CA ILE A 343 -1.77 0.72 29.22
C ILE A 343 -3.13 1.07 28.63
N SER A 344 -4.19 0.88 29.40
CA SER A 344 -5.54 1.27 29.00
C SER A 344 -6.46 1.51 30.19
N ARG A 345 -7.52 2.29 29.94
CA ARG A 345 -8.68 2.43 30.83
C ARG A 345 -9.71 1.30 30.63
N TRP A 346 -9.67 0.64 29.48
CA TRP A 346 -10.62 -0.40 29.10
C TRP A 346 -10.15 -1.77 29.59
N PRO A 347 -10.99 -2.81 29.55
CA PRO A 347 -10.51 -4.17 29.74
C PRO A 347 -9.44 -4.53 28.70
N LEU A 348 -8.53 -5.43 29.08
CA LEU A 348 -7.58 -6.04 28.16
C LEU A 348 -8.32 -6.65 26.96
N PRO A 349 -7.76 -6.63 25.73
CA PRO A 349 -8.32 -7.40 24.63
C PRO A 349 -8.60 -8.85 25.04
N ALA A 350 -9.78 -9.35 24.69
CA ALA A 350 -10.27 -10.64 25.17
C ALA A 350 -9.31 -11.80 24.83
N GLU A 351 -8.69 -11.73 23.65
CA GLU A 351 -7.70 -12.69 23.16
C GLU A 351 -6.43 -12.79 24.03
N TRP A 352 -6.06 -11.72 24.76
CA TRP A 352 -4.87 -11.72 25.62
C TRP A 352 -5.14 -12.32 27.01
N HIS A 353 -6.40 -12.52 27.39
CA HIS A 353 -6.74 -13.25 28.62
C HIS A 353 -6.37 -14.74 28.57
N ALA A 354 -6.10 -15.27 27.37
CA ALA A 354 -5.65 -16.65 27.19
C ALA A 354 -4.16 -16.86 27.56
N LEU A 355 -3.40 -15.79 27.80
CA LEU A 355 -2.01 -15.87 28.23
C LEU A 355 -1.92 -16.46 29.64
N ASP A 356 -0.93 -17.33 29.87
CA ASP A 356 -0.63 -17.84 31.22
C ASP A 356 -0.24 -16.68 32.16
N ASN A 357 -0.55 -16.83 33.44
CA ASN A 357 -0.20 -15.87 34.50
C ASN A 357 1.32 -15.62 34.58
N ALA A 358 2.14 -16.55 34.12
CA ALA A 358 3.58 -16.35 33.99
C ALA A 358 3.94 -15.31 32.91
N ALA A 359 3.15 -15.21 31.84
CA ALA A 359 3.37 -14.28 30.74
C ALA A 359 2.71 -12.92 30.97
N LEU A 360 1.59 -12.85 31.71
CA LEU A 360 0.80 -11.64 31.93
C LEU A 360 0.75 -11.23 33.40
N CYS A 361 1.21 -10.01 33.71
CA CYS A 361 1.01 -9.37 35.00
C CYS A 361 -0.02 -8.25 34.88
N ILE A 362 -1.16 -8.38 35.57
CA ILE A 362 -2.16 -7.31 35.67
C ILE A 362 -1.90 -6.50 36.93
N VAL A 363 -1.78 -5.19 36.76
CA VAL A 363 -1.41 -4.25 37.82
C VAL A 363 -2.47 -3.17 37.87
N ALA A 364 -3.03 -2.93 39.05
CA ALA A 364 -3.81 -1.73 39.29
C ALA A 364 -2.85 -0.53 39.21
N GLY A 365 -3.15 0.45 38.36
CA GLY A 365 -2.40 1.69 38.36
C GLY A 365 -2.48 2.33 39.75
N PRO A 366 -1.39 2.91 40.28
CA PRO A 366 -1.46 3.63 41.54
C PRO A 366 -2.48 4.77 41.42
N GLU A 367 -3.44 4.80 42.34
CA GLU A 367 -4.45 5.85 42.41
C GLU A 367 -3.77 7.19 42.74
N GLU A 368 -3.68 8.07 41.75
CA GLU A 368 -3.34 9.47 42.01
C GLU A 368 -4.64 10.23 42.30
N ASN A 369 -4.84 10.60 43.58
CA ASN A 369 -5.93 11.49 43.95
C ASN A 369 -5.62 12.92 43.50
N LEU A 370 -5.97 13.24 42.25
CA LEU A 370 -5.82 14.57 41.65
C LEU A 370 -6.97 15.52 42.00
N GLY A 371 -8.04 15.03 42.64
CA GLY A 371 -9.20 15.83 43.04
C GLY A 371 -8.86 17.11 43.80
N PRO A 372 -7.95 17.08 44.80
CA PRO A 372 -7.55 18.29 45.54
C PRO A 372 -6.89 19.38 44.69
N LEU A 373 -6.35 19.06 43.51
CA LEU A 373 -5.74 20.06 42.62
C LEU A 373 -6.79 20.88 41.87
N VAL A 374 -8.00 20.35 41.66
CA VAL A 374 -9.03 21.04 40.85
C VAL A 374 -9.44 22.37 41.48
N PRO A 375 -9.78 22.46 42.79
CA PRO A 375 -10.09 23.75 43.43
C PRO A 375 -8.96 24.77 43.34
N ASP A 376 -7.71 24.33 43.53
CA ASP A 376 -6.53 25.20 43.44
C ASP A 376 -6.35 25.78 42.03
N LEU A 377 -6.58 24.95 41.00
CA LEU A 377 -6.53 25.38 39.59
C LEU A 377 -7.70 26.33 39.27
N MET A 378 -8.90 26.06 39.77
CA MET A 378 -10.07 26.92 39.52
C MET A 378 -9.93 28.28 40.22
N ALA A 379 -9.30 28.32 41.40
CA ALA A 379 -9.02 29.56 42.13
C ALA A 379 -8.01 30.48 41.41
N ALA A 380 -7.15 29.92 40.55
CA ALA A 380 -6.21 30.68 39.73
C ALA A 380 -6.86 31.27 38.46
N LEU A 381 -8.06 30.83 38.08
CA LEU A 381 -8.76 31.27 36.88
C LEU A 381 -9.78 32.38 37.17
N PRO A 382 -10.07 33.26 36.20
CA PRO A 382 -11.23 34.14 36.29
C PRO A 382 -12.53 33.35 36.49
N THR A 383 -13.45 33.84 37.31
CA THR A 383 -14.69 33.14 37.69
C THR A 383 -15.49 32.60 36.50
N GLU A 384 -15.62 33.39 35.44
CA GLU A 384 -16.35 32.99 34.22
C GLU A 384 -15.67 31.81 33.51
N LEU A 385 -14.33 31.80 33.48
CA LEU A 385 -13.54 30.75 32.85
C LEU A 385 -13.48 29.49 33.72
N ALA A 386 -13.38 29.65 35.04
CA ALA A 386 -13.43 28.55 35.99
C ALA A 386 -14.73 27.74 35.83
N ALA A 387 -15.88 28.40 35.69
CA ALA A 387 -17.16 27.73 35.48
C ALA A 387 -17.24 26.92 34.16
N ILE A 388 -16.51 27.34 33.12
CA ILE A 388 -16.45 26.64 31.83
C ILE A 388 -15.48 25.45 31.89
N ILE A 389 -14.35 25.61 32.58
CA ILE A 389 -13.26 24.63 32.63
C ILE A 389 -13.48 23.56 33.70
N GLU A 390 -14.13 23.90 34.82
CA GLU A 390 -14.34 22.99 35.96
C GLU A 390 -14.94 21.64 35.57
N PRO A 391 -16.00 21.55 34.73
CA PRO A 391 -16.53 20.26 34.28
C PRO A 391 -15.47 19.39 33.56
N ARG A 392 -14.58 20.02 32.79
CA ARG A 392 -13.51 19.34 32.08
C ARG A 392 -12.41 18.87 33.03
N ALA A 393 -12.03 19.70 33.99
CA ALA A 393 -11.05 19.32 35.02
C ALA A 393 -11.56 18.14 35.86
N LEU A 394 -12.82 18.18 36.30
CA LEU A 394 -13.47 17.09 37.03
C LEU A 394 -13.56 15.79 36.22
N ALA A 395 -13.81 15.89 34.92
CA ALA A 395 -13.83 14.72 34.02
C ALA A 395 -12.44 14.09 33.82
N LEU A 396 -11.36 14.89 33.85
CA LEU A 396 -9.99 14.37 33.74
C LEU A 396 -9.55 13.63 35.01
N VAL A 397 -10.09 13.99 36.18
CA VAL A 397 -9.81 13.33 37.46
C VAL A 397 -10.82 12.22 37.82
N ASP A 398 -11.67 11.82 36.86
CA ASP A 398 -12.64 10.72 36.99
C ASP A 398 -13.66 10.87 38.13
N GLN A 399 -13.96 12.12 38.52
CA GLN A 399 -14.95 12.43 39.56
C GLN A 399 -16.33 12.76 39.00
N ALA A 400 -16.43 13.01 37.69
CA ALA A 400 -17.68 13.22 36.98
C ALA A 400 -18.15 11.90 36.39
N GLY A 401 -18.98 11.15 37.11
CA GLY A 401 -19.56 9.90 36.60
C GLY A 401 -20.15 10.09 35.21
N SER A 402 -19.56 9.43 34.20
CA SER A 402 -20.09 9.23 32.84
C SER A 402 -20.83 10.43 32.21
N ALA A 403 -20.15 11.55 31.94
CA ALA A 403 -20.69 12.62 31.09
C ALA A 403 -19.86 12.77 29.81
N ASP A 404 -20.41 12.30 28.68
CA ASP A 404 -19.73 12.26 27.37
C ASP A 404 -19.43 13.64 26.75
N HIS A 405 -19.83 14.75 27.39
CA HIS A 405 -19.77 16.10 26.81
C HIS A 405 -19.37 17.22 27.78
N CYS A 406 -18.58 16.94 28.83
CA CYS A 406 -18.21 17.91 29.87
C CYS A 406 -17.63 19.24 29.32
N GLY A 407 -18.49 20.24 29.08
CA GLY A 407 -18.11 21.61 28.73
C GLY A 407 -17.41 21.81 27.38
N ALA A 408 -17.26 20.78 26.53
CA ALA A 408 -16.45 20.87 25.31
C ALA A 408 -16.89 22.01 24.38
N GLU A 409 -18.20 22.19 24.20
CA GLU A 409 -18.75 23.27 23.38
C GLU A 409 -18.49 24.65 23.99
N ALA A 410 -18.63 24.80 25.31
CA ALA A 410 -18.36 26.06 26.02
C ALA A 410 -16.87 26.44 26.00
N ILE A 411 -15.97 25.45 26.11
CA ILE A 411 -14.52 25.66 25.98
C ILE A 411 -14.18 26.11 24.55
N LEU A 412 -14.77 25.46 23.54
CA LEU A 412 -14.52 25.80 22.14
C LEU A 412 -15.11 27.16 21.75
N ASP A 413 -16.26 27.54 22.29
CA ASP A 413 -16.86 28.86 22.09
C ASP A 413 -15.99 29.99 22.70
N TRP A 414 -15.11 29.64 23.63
CA TRP A 414 -14.16 30.55 24.27
C TRP A 414 -12.78 30.58 23.57
N LEU A 415 -12.40 29.52 22.86
CA LEU A 415 -11.20 29.47 22.03
C LEU A 415 -11.40 30.18 20.68
N PRO A 416 -10.31 30.57 19.99
CA PRO A 416 -10.39 30.96 18.59
C PRO A 416 -11.08 29.89 17.74
N ALA A 417 -11.92 30.30 16.78
CA ALA A 417 -12.66 29.38 15.91
C ALA A 417 -11.74 28.41 15.16
N GLU A 418 -10.51 28.84 14.88
CA GLU A 418 -9.42 28.06 14.29
C GLU A 418 -9.03 26.83 15.12
N ALA A 419 -9.16 26.88 16.44
CA ALA A 419 -8.93 25.71 17.29
C ALA A 419 -9.98 24.63 17.01
N GLY A 420 -11.24 25.03 16.80
CA GLY A 420 -12.30 24.13 16.35
C GLY A 420 -12.05 23.59 14.94
N LEU A 421 -11.54 24.42 14.02
CA LEU A 421 -11.16 23.99 12.67
C LEU A 421 -9.98 22.99 12.70
N TYR A 422 -9.00 23.20 13.57
CA TYR A 422 -7.88 22.27 13.77
C TYR A 422 -8.36 20.91 14.27
N LEU A 423 -9.27 20.89 15.26
CA LEU A 423 -9.87 19.65 15.75
C LEU A 423 -10.76 18.97 14.71
N HIS A 424 -11.50 19.74 13.90
CA HIS A 424 -12.27 19.23 12.76
C HIS A 424 -11.34 18.57 11.73
N ALA A 425 -10.29 19.28 11.31
CA ALA A 425 -9.26 18.76 10.41
C ALA A 425 -8.64 17.45 10.93
N ARG A 426 -8.42 17.36 12.24
CA ARG A 426 -7.91 16.15 12.87
C ARG A 426 -8.93 15.02 12.90
N GLN A 427 -10.19 15.31 13.18
CA GLN A 427 -11.28 14.34 13.09
C GLN A 427 -11.46 13.84 11.66
N LEU A 428 -11.27 14.71 10.66
CA LEU A 428 -11.14 14.29 9.28
C LEU A 428 -9.95 13.34 9.16
N ALA A 429 -8.73 13.77 9.49
CA ALA A 429 -7.58 12.88 9.37
C ALA A 429 -7.78 11.54 10.09
N ASP A 430 -8.53 11.51 11.20
CA ASP A 430 -8.88 10.32 11.99
C ASP A 430 -7.66 9.46 12.35
N GLY A 431 -6.50 10.12 12.49
CA GLY A 431 -5.21 9.48 12.72
C GLY A 431 -4.63 8.74 11.52
N SER A 432 -5.24 8.81 10.33
CA SER A 432 -4.72 8.22 9.08
C SER A 432 -3.49 8.96 8.56
N LEU A 433 -3.31 10.24 8.90
CA LEU A 433 -2.10 11.00 8.57
C LEU A 433 -1.13 11.05 9.73
N GLU A 434 0.14 10.76 9.44
CA GLU A 434 1.27 11.10 10.32
C GLU A 434 1.35 12.62 10.54
N ARG A 435 1.95 13.06 11.66
CA ARG A 435 2.01 14.47 12.07
C ARG A 435 2.51 15.38 10.95
N ASP A 436 3.60 15.03 10.28
CA ASP A 436 4.18 15.86 9.22
C ASP A 436 3.23 16.01 8.02
N ASN A 437 2.54 14.94 7.64
CA ASN A 437 1.54 15.00 6.57
C ASN A 437 0.29 15.75 7.02
N PHE A 438 -0.12 15.62 8.28
CA PHE A 438 -1.24 16.37 8.85
C PHE A 438 -0.95 17.89 8.88
N LEU A 439 0.25 18.29 9.32
CA LEU A 439 0.68 19.68 9.30
C LEU A 439 0.86 20.20 7.87
N ALA A 440 1.35 19.38 6.93
CA ALA A 440 1.42 19.75 5.52
C ALA A 440 0.04 19.97 4.90
N TYR A 441 -0.95 19.16 5.28
CA TYR A 441 -2.36 19.35 4.91
C TYR A 441 -2.89 20.69 5.44
N LEU A 442 -2.71 20.97 6.73
CA LEU A 442 -3.11 22.24 7.33
C LEU A 442 -2.35 23.44 6.73
N GLY A 443 -1.10 23.25 6.33
CA GLY A 443 -0.31 24.22 5.58
C GLY A 443 -0.95 24.61 4.25
N LYS A 444 -1.56 23.66 3.52
CA LYS A 444 -2.35 23.97 2.31
C LYS A 444 -3.63 24.74 2.62
N ALA A 445 -4.17 24.64 3.84
CA ALA A 445 -5.25 25.48 4.33
C ALA A 445 -4.77 26.85 4.88
N GLY A 446 -3.47 27.11 4.80
CA GLY A 446 -2.81 28.36 5.20
C GLY A 446 -2.37 28.41 6.67
N LEU A 447 -2.41 27.30 7.42
CA LEU A 447 -1.85 27.23 8.76
C LEU A 447 -0.33 27.03 8.72
N GLN A 448 0.42 28.05 9.13
CA GLN A 448 1.87 27.98 9.26
C GLN A 448 2.30 27.18 10.49
N PRO A 449 3.54 26.65 10.52
CA PRO A 449 4.05 25.89 11.67
C PRO A 449 3.91 26.64 13.01
N ALA A 450 4.26 27.94 13.06
CA ALA A 450 4.12 28.72 14.29
C ALA A 450 2.66 28.95 14.70
N GLY A 451 1.73 28.94 13.73
CA GLY A 451 0.29 28.99 13.98
C GLY A 451 -0.23 27.66 14.50
N ALA A 452 0.24 26.54 13.94
CA ALA A 452 -0.08 25.20 14.44
C ALA A 452 0.41 25.01 15.88
N GLU A 453 1.66 25.37 16.18
CA GLU A 453 2.21 25.36 17.54
C GLU A 453 1.40 26.22 18.52
N LEU A 454 0.89 27.36 18.07
CA LEU A 454 0.01 28.19 18.90
C LEU A 454 -1.31 27.47 19.19
N ILE A 455 -1.98 26.93 18.17
CA ILE A 455 -3.26 26.23 18.34
C ILE A 455 -3.07 24.99 19.22
N GLU A 456 -2.05 24.17 18.96
CA GLU A 456 -1.70 23.00 19.76
C GLU A 456 -1.48 23.41 21.22
N ARG A 457 -0.73 24.48 21.48
CA ARG A 457 -0.49 25.00 22.83
C ARG A 457 -1.78 25.45 23.52
N LEU A 458 -2.64 26.20 22.84
CA LEU A 458 -3.93 26.64 23.40
C LEU A 458 -4.82 25.44 23.73
N LEU A 459 -4.87 24.44 22.85
CA LEU A 459 -5.64 23.22 23.07
C LEU A 459 -5.04 22.35 24.19
N CYS A 460 -3.71 22.31 24.34
CA CYS A 460 -3.04 21.66 25.47
C CYS A 460 -3.31 22.39 26.80
N GLN A 461 -3.29 23.73 26.79
CA GLN A 461 -3.62 24.55 27.97
C GLN A 461 -5.09 24.43 28.37
N ALA A 462 -5.99 24.16 27.42
CA ALA A 462 -7.39 23.80 27.65
C ALA A 462 -7.60 22.31 28.00
N ALA A 463 -6.51 21.53 28.10
CA ALA A 463 -6.51 20.08 28.32
C ALA A 463 -7.41 19.32 27.33
N ILE A 464 -7.45 19.73 26.07
CA ILE A 464 -8.09 19.02 24.96
C ILE A 464 -7.08 18.10 24.28
N LEU A 465 -5.87 18.61 24.03
CA LEU A 465 -4.76 17.85 23.48
C LEU A 465 -3.77 17.45 24.58
N ASP A 466 -3.07 16.33 24.35
CA ASP A 466 -2.01 15.88 25.23
C ASP A 466 -0.76 16.76 25.03
N PRO A 467 -0.18 17.36 26.08
CA PRO A 467 1.00 18.21 25.97
C PRO A 467 2.26 17.49 25.50
N LEU A 468 2.32 16.16 25.64
CA LEU A 468 3.44 15.36 25.18
C LEU A 468 3.20 14.82 23.78
N ASP A 469 1.94 14.51 23.45
CA ASP A 469 1.52 14.10 22.11
C ASP A 469 0.44 15.05 21.58
N ALA A 470 0.86 16.11 20.90
CA ALA A 470 -0.08 17.04 20.30
C ALA A 470 -1.03 16.35 19.29
N MET A 471 -0.74 15.12 18.83
CA MET A 471 -1.59 14.26 17.98
C MET A 471 -2.51 13.30 18.75
N ALA A 472 -2.50 13.28 20.09
CA ALA A 472 -3.50 12.60 20.93
C ALA A 472 -4.56 13.56 21.53
N ILE A 473 -5.86 13.22 21.37
CA ILE A 473 -6.95 13.91 22.06
C ILE A 473 -7.09 13.28 23.45
N LEU A 474 -7.12 14.10 24.50
CA LEU A 474 -7.35 13.66 25.86
C LEU A 474 -8.83 13.32 26.04
N GLU A 475 -9.16 12.08 26.40
CA GLU A 475 -10.56 11.73 26.66
C GLU A 475 -11.04 12.26 28.05
N PRO A 476 -12.23 11.93 28.55
CA PRO A 476 -13.46 11.92 27.75
C PRO A 476 -13.63 13.28 27.06
N PHE A 477 -13.26 13.36 25.78
CA PHE A 477 -13.48 14.52 24.93
C PHE A 477 -13.99 14.00 23.61
N SER A 478 -15.23 14.36 23.31
CA SER A 478 -15.88 14.07 22.04
C SER A 478 -16.12 15.39 21.36
N LEU A 479 -15.71 15.50 20.10
CA LEU A 479 -16.03 16.67 19.29
C LEU A 479 -17.55 16.81 19.19
N PRO A 480 -18.12 17.99 19.51
CA PRO A 480 -19.55 18.21 19.37
C PRO A 480 -19.98 17.93 17.92
N SER A 481 -21.01 17.12 17.72
CA SER A 481 -21.51 16.75 16.39
C SER A 481 -21.99 17.95 15.54
N GLY A 482 -22.11 19.14 16.15
CA GLY A 482 -22.45 20.42 15.51
C GLY A 482 -21.26 21.35 15.25
N ILE A 483 -20.02 21.02 15.62
CA ILE A 483 -18.88 21.94 15.47
C ILE A 483 -18.68 22.36 14.00
N GLY A 484 -18.83 21.41 13.07
CA GLY A 484 -18.78 21.69 11.63
C GLY A 484 -19.88 22.66 11.16
N ARG A 485 -21.06 22.68 11.80
CA ARG A 485 -22.12 23.64 11.45
C ARG A 485 -21.81 25.04 11.93
N LYS A 486 -21.22 25.20 13.12
CA LYS A 486 -20.73 26.50 13.61
C LYS A 486 -19.60 27.04 12.73
N LEU A 487 -18.80 26.14 12.15
CA LEU A 487 -17.61 26.45 11.34
C LEU A 487 -17.83 26.25 9.83
N ALA A 488 -19.08 26.21 9.35
CA ALA A 488 -19.49 25.62 8.06
C ALA A 488 -18.61 26.01 6.86
N ALA A 489 -18.24 27.29 6.73
CA ALA A 489 -17.41 27.76 5.63
C ALA A 489 -15.98 27.17 5.67
N GLY A 490 -15.32 27.22 6.83
CA GLY A 490 -13.96 26.70 7.00
C GLY A 490 -13.92 25.17 6.99
N ALA A 491 -14.92 24.50 7.58
CA ALA A 491 -15.01 23.04 7.60
C ALA A 491 -15.14 22.46 6.18
N SER A 492 -16.03 23.01 5.34
CA SER A 492 -16.18 22.55 3.95
C SER A 492 -14.93 22.77 3.10
N GLN A 493 -14.21 23.88 3.33
CA GLN A 493 -12.91 24.13 2.70
C GLN A 493 -11.87 23.09 3.13
N LEU A 494 -11.81 22.77 4.42
CA LEU A 494 -10.91 21.74 4.96
C LEU A 494 -11.21 20.35 4.41
N ASP A 495 -12.48 19.96 4.28
CA ASP A 495 -12.89 18.68 3.69
C ASP A 495 -12.39 18.57 2.23
N SER A 496 -12.60 19.63 1.45
CA SER A 496 -12.19 19.68 0.04
C SER A 496 -10.67 19.63 -0.11
N LEU A 497 -9.94 20.38 0.73
CA LEU A 497 -8.48 20.38 0.75
C LEU A 497 -7.91 19.05 1.22
N TYR A 498 -8.59 18.36 2.15
CA TYR A 498 -8.16 17.06 2.65
C TYR A 498 -8.23 16.00 1.54
N THR A 499 -9.34 15.96 0.80
CA THR A 499 -9.48 15.09 -0.38
C THR A 499 -8.41 15.36 -1.42
N ALA A 500 -8.18 16.65 -1.76
CA ALA A 500 -7.13 17.03 -2.70
C ALA A 500 -5.72 16.66 -2.17
N PHE A 501 -5.50 16.75 -0.86
CA PHE A 501 -4.25 16.35 -0.23
C PHE A 501 -4.02 14.84 -0.30
N LEU A 502 -5.03 14.01 -0.05
CA LEU A 502 -4.94 12.56 -0.21
C LEU A 502 -4.63 12.17 -1.67
N ILE A 503 -5.28 12.82 -2.65
CA ILE A 503 -4.99 12.58 -4.08
C ILE A 503 -3.53 12.97 -4.41
N ASP A 504 -3.01 14.07 -3.86
CA ASP A 504 -1.61 14.47 -4.01
C ASP A 504 -0.64 13.47 -3.36
N LEU A 505 -0.95 12.95 -2.17
CA LEU A 505 -0.18 11.87 -1.55
C LEU A 505 -0.16 10.60 -2.41
N PHE A 506 -1.30 10.24 -3.00
CA PHE A 506 -1.41 9.09 -3.90
C PHE A 506 -0.56 9.30 -5.17
N ASN A 507 -0.64 10.48 -5.78
CA ASN A 507 0.15 10.81 -6.97
C ASN A 507 1.67 10.77 -6.71
N ARG A 508 2.09 11.03 -5.47
CA ARG A 508 3.48 10.90 -5.00
C ARG A 508 3.87 9.49 -4.57
N GLY A 509 2.95 8.52 -4.64
CA GLY A 509 3.17 7.14 -4.19
C GLY A 509 3.29 6.99 -2.66
N LYS A 510 2.83 7.98 -1.88
CA LYS A 510 2.88 7.94 -0.41
C LYS A 510 1.71 7.19 0.22
N ILE A 511 0.61 7.03 -0.52
CA ILE A 511 -0.55 6.24 -0.09
C ILE A 511 -1.00 5.33 -1.23
N ALA A 512 -1.56 4.16 -0.90
CA ALA A 512 -2.11 3.23 -1.88
C ALA A 512 -3.57 3.60 -2.20
N ALA A 513 -3.97 3.47 -3.46
CA ALA A 513 -5.38 3.58 -3.85
C ALA A 513 -6.14 2.32 -3.38
N THR A 514 -7.12 2.51 -2.50
CA THR A 514 -7.98 1.46 -1.98
C THR A 514 -9.45 1.88 -2.09
N LEU A 515 -10.35 0.90 -2.14
CA LEU A 515 -11.78 1.16 -2.23
C LEU A 515 -12.33 1.94 -1.01
N PRO A 516 -11.91 1.65 0.25
CA PRO A 516 -12.26 2.49 1.41
C PRO A 516 -11.81 3.95 1.26
N LEU A 517 -10.60 4.19 0.76
CA LEU A 517 -10.12 5.55 0.51
C LEU A 517 -10.94 6.24 -0.60
N LEU A 518 -11.36 5.49 -1.61
CA LEU A 518 -12.24 6.00 -2.67
C LEU A 518 -13.64 6.37 -2.15
N HIS A 519 -14.21 5.59 -1.25
CA HIS A 519 -15.48 5.95 -0.58
C HIS A 519 -15.38 7.28 0.15
N ARG A 520 -14.20 7.56 0.70
CA ARG A 520 -13.92 8.75 1.45
C ARG A 520 -13.68 9.99 0.59
N THR A 521 -12.88 9.86 -0.47
CA THR A 521 -12.56 10.98 -1.37
C THR A 521 -13.68 11.29 -2.36
N GLY A 522 -14.59 10.33 -2.57
CA GLY A 522 -15.53 10.34 -3.68
C GLY A 522 -14.84 10.01 -5.00
N ASP A 523 -15.64 9.76 -6.04
CA ASP A 523 -15.20 9.31 -7.36
C ASP A 523 -15.33 10.38 -8.45
N GLY A 524 -15.13 11.65 -8.05
CA GLY A 524 -15.20 12.81 -8.93
C GLY A 524 -14.25 12.76 -10.15
N VAL A 525 -14.59 13.55 -11.17
CA VAL A 525 -14.03 13.47 -12.54
C VAL A 525 -12.52 13.75 -12.62
N ASP A 526 -11.94 14.49 -11.66
CA ASP A 526 -10.53 14.91 -11.73
C ASP A 526 -9.52 13.85 -11.26
N ALA A 527 -10.00 12.72 -10.72
CA ALA A 527 -9.16 11.69 -10.09
C ALA A 527 -9.21 10.32 -10.80
N ILE A 528 -9.38 10.30 -12.13
CA ILE A 528 -9.58 9.07 -12.93
C ILE A 528 -8.56 7.97 -12.60
N ARG A 529 -7.28 8.35 -12.45
CA ARG A 529 -6.20 7.41 -12.07
C ARG A 529 -6.49 6.77 -10.71
N PHE A 530 -6.77 7.57 -9.70
CA PHE A 530 -7.03 7.11 -8.35
C PHE A 530 -8.25 6.18 -8.29
N VAL A 531 -9.35 6.56 -8.96
CA VAL A 531 -10.57 5.76 -9.06
C VAL A 531 -10.29 4.40 -9.70
N TYR A 532 -9.63 4.39 -10.86
CA TYR A 532 -9.33 3.16 -11.58
C TYR A 532 -8.39 2.26 -10.77
N ASP A 533 -7.34 2.83 -10.18
CA ASP A 533 -6.38 2.08 -9.38
C ASP A 533 -7.02 1.47 -8.13
N ALA A 534 -7.90 2.21 -7.43
CA ALA A 534 -8.62 1.71 -6.27
C ALA A 534 -9.54 0.52 -6.61
N ILE A 535 -10.30 0.63 -7.71
CA ILE A 535 -11.20 -0.43 -8.18
C ILE A 535 -10.40 -1.66 -8.58
N MET A 536 -9.35 -1.50 -9.39
CA MET A 536 -8.53 -2.63 -9.84
C MET A 536 -7.79 -3.30 -8.69
N ASN A 537 -7.19 -2.52 -7.78
CA ASN A 537 -6.51 -3.04 -6.60
C ASN A 537 -7.47 -3.83 -5.70
N SER A 538 -8.74 -3.47 -5.63
CA SER A 538 -9.74 -4.20 -4.84
C SER A 538 -10.26 -5.43 -5.58
N ALA A 539 -10.55 -5.32 -6.87
CA ALA A 539 -11.16 -6.39 -7.66
C ALA A 539 -10.18 -7.52 -8.01
N GLN A 540 -8.88 -7.25 -8.11
CA GLN A 540 -7.87 -8.23 -8.52
C GLN A 540 -7.25 -9.02 -7.35
N GLN A 541 -7.61 -8.72 -6.11
CA GLN A 541 -7.13 -9.46 -4.94
C GLN A 541 -7.90 -10.78 -4.81
N PRO A 542 -7.22 -11.92 -4.67
CA PRO A 542 -7.89 -13.22 -4.60
C PRO A 542 -8.81 -13.31 -3.38
N ASP A 543 -8.37 -12.76 -2.24
CA ASP A 543 -9.11 -12.82 -0.97
C ASP A 543 -10.12 -11.67 -0.78
N SER A 544 -10.28 -10.78 -1.77
CA SER A 544 -11.22 -9.66 -1.66
C SER A 544 -12.66 -10.19 -1.69
N PRO A 545 -13.60 -9.61 -0.91
CA PRO A 545 -14.96 -10.12 -0.84
C PRO A 545 -15.63 -10.21 -2.22
N ALA A 546 -16.51 -11.19 -2.41
CA ALA A 546 -17.24 -11.38 -3.69
C ALA A 546 -18.19 -10.23 -4.04
N ALA A 547 -18.52 -9.41 -3.04
CA ALA A 547 -19.32 -8.20 -3.18
C ALA A 547 -18.68 -7.08 -2.35
N PRO A 548 -17.70 -6.34 -2.90
CA PRO A 548 -17.17 -5.16 -2.23
C PRO A 548 -18.30 -4.14 -2.02
N ASP A 549 -18.23 -3.34 -0.95
CA ASP A 549 -19.18 -2.24 -0.79
C ASP A 549 -18.92 -1.22 -1.90
N THR A 550 -19.86 -1.05 -2.83
CA THR A 550 -19.77 -0.11 -3.94
C THR A 550 -20.85 0.97 -3.87
N ARG A 551 -21.51 1.13 -2.70
CA ARG A 551 -22.70 2.00 -2.58
C ARG A 551 -22.38 3.47 -2.78
N SER A 552 -21.19 3.94 -2.38
CA SER A 552 -20.80 5.34 -2.55
C SER A 552 -20.30 5.66 -3.98
N LEU A 553 -19.93 4.64 -4.76
CA LEU A 553 -19.46 4.84 -6.12
C LEU A 553 -20.61 5.30 -7.02
N SER A 554 -20.31 6.18 -7.97
CA SER A 554 -21.17 6.47 -9.12
C SER A 554 -21.56 5.18 -9.83
N ALA A 555 -22.70 5.22 -10.51
CA ALA A 555 -23.22 4.04 -11.22
C ALA A 555 -22.20 3.47 -12.22
N ALA A 556 -21.48 4.34 -12.94
CA ALA A 556 -20.44 3.93 -13.88
C ALA A 556 -19.28 3.16 -13.21
N ASN A 557 -18.73 3.71 -12.11
CA ASN A 557 -17.60 3.10 -11.40
C ASN A 557 -18.02 1.84 -10.62
N ARG A 558 -19.28 1.79 -10.17
CA ARG A 558 -19.89 0.58 -9.60
C ARG A 558 -19.93 -0.56 -10.62
N GLU A 559 -20.40 -0.32 -11.83
CA GLU A 559 -20.43 -1.35 -12.87
C GLU A 559 -19.04 -1.76 -13.33
N LEU A 560 -18.07 -0.84 -13.35
CA LEU A 560 -16.66 -1.17 -13.56
C LEU A 560 -16.13 -2.13 -12.49
N CYS A 561 -16.40 -1.86 -11.22
CA CYS A 561 -16.02 -2.73 -10.11
C CYS A 561 -16.70 -4.11 -10.22
N ASN A 562 -18.02 -4.13 -10.49
CA ASN A 562 -18.78 -5.37 -10.67
C ASN A 562 -18.23 -6.22 -11.82
N PHE A 563 -17.84 -5.58 -12.93
CA PHE A 563 -17.25 -6.27 -14.08
C PHE A 563 -15.96 -7.01 -13.69
N TYR A 564 -15.03 -6.33 -13.03
CA TYR A 564 -13.74 -6.94 -12.67
C TYR A 564 -13.84 -7.96 -11.54
N VAL A 565 -14.76 -7.77 -10.59
CA VAL A 565 -15.07 -8.80 -9.57
C VAL A 565 -15.65 -10.05 -10.24
N ALA A 566 -16.60 -9.89 -11.17
CA ALA A 566 -17.16 -11.01 -11.93
C ALA A 566 -16.12 -11.68 -12.83
N ALA A 567 -15.18 -10.92 -13.40
CA ALA A 567 -14.06 -11.46 -14.16
C ALA A 567 -13.15 -12.34 -13.29
N ARG A 568 -12.77 -11.88 -12.10
CA ARG A 568 -11.99 -12.68 -11.14
C ARG A 568 -12.70 -13.99 -10.79
N GLU A 569 -14.01 -13.94 -10.59
CA GLU A 569 -14.86 -15.09 -10.26
C GLU A 569 -15.21 -15.97 -11.47
N VAL A 570 -14.78 -15.58 -12.68
CA VAL A 570 -15.09 -16.27 -13.93
C VAL A 570 -16.61 -16.39 -14.17
N ASP A 571 -17.40 -15.42 -13.67
CA ASP A 571 -18.86 -15.38 -13.81
C ASP A 571 -19.27 -14.61 -15.07
N ARG A 572 -19.44 -15.35 -16.17
CA ARG A 572 -19.88 -14.82 -17.47
C ARG A 572 -21.16 -13.99 -17.38
N LYS A 573 -22.15 -14.43 -16.60
CA LYS A 573 -23.47 -13.78 -16.54
C LYS A 573 -23.36 -12.44 -15.83
N ARG A 574 -22.71 -12.39 -14.68
CA ARG A 574 -22.49 -11.13 -13.94
C ARG A 574 -21.62 -10.16 -14.72
N GLN A 575 -20.57 -10.66 -15.37
CA GLN A 575 -19.66 -9.82 -16.15
C GLN A 575 -20.37 -9.21 -17.37
N SER A 576 -21.15 -10.00 -18.11
CA SER A 576 -21.98 -9.50 -19.23
C SER A 576 -23.03 -8.48 -18.76
N ALA A 577 -23.72 -8.76 -17.66
CA ALA A 577 -24.73 -7.86 -17.13
C ALA A 577 -24.13 -6.50 -16.69
N ALA A 578 -22.94 -6.51 -16.07
CA ALA A 578 -22.21 -5.29 -15.74
C ALA A 578 -21.78 -4.51 -16.99
N LEU A 579 -21.30 -5.22 -18.02
CA LEU A 579 -20.93 -4.61 -19.30
C LEU A 579 -22.12 -3.91 -19.97
N VAL A 580 -23.29 -4.56 -20.00
CA VAL A 580 -24.52 -3.96 -20.57
C VAL A 580 -24.91 -2.71 -19.81
N ARG A 581 -24.94 -2.75 -18.47
CA ARG A 581 -25.29 -1.58 -17.65
C ARG A 581 -24.27 -0.44 -17.79
N ALA A 582 -22.99 -0.76 -17.94
CA ALA A 582 -21.93 0.24 -18.10
C ALA A 582 -22.05 1.04 -19.41
N ASN A 583 -22.59 0.45 -20.49
CA ASN A 583 -22.75 1.09 -21.79
C ASN A 583 -23.54 2.41 -21.71
N ASP A 584 -24.59 2.42 -20.89
CA ASP A 584 -25.53 3.54 -20.81
C ASP A 584 -25.06 4.62 -19.80
N LEU A 585 -24.00 4.34 -19.04
CA LEU A 585 -23.53 5.16 -17.93
C LEU A 585 -22.20 5.87 -18.22
N LEU A 586 -21.43 5.39 -19.19
CA LEU A 586 -20.06 5.83 -19.45
C LEU A 586 -20.01 6.90 -20.56
N ASP A 587 -20.02 8.18 -20.16
CA ASP A 587 -19.79 9.31 -21.07
C ASP A 587 -18.38 9.93 -20.91
N GLY A 588 -17.89 10.55 -21.99
CA GLY A 588 -16.56 11.13 -22.10
C GLY A 588 -15.48 10.17 -22.61
N LYS A 589 -14.35 10.74 -23.05
CA LYS A 589 -13.26 9.99 -23.72
C LYS A 589 -12.67 8.88 -22.85
N HIS A 590 -12.33 9.16 -21.60
CA HIS A 590 -11.77 8.17 -20.68
C HIS A 590 -12.76 7.06 -20.29
N SER A 591 -14.04 7.39 -20.16
CA SER A 591 -15.09 6.39 -19.91
C SER A 591 -15.28 5.47 -21.11
N ARG A 592 -15.27 6.00 -22.33
CA ARG A 592 -15.28 5.21 -23.57
C ARG A 592 -14.03 4.32 -23.70
N CYS A 593 -12.86 4.83 -23.31
CA CYS A 593 -11.62 4.04 -23.28
C CYS A 593 -11.74 2.83 -22.32
N ARG A 594 -12.21 3.06 -21.09
CA ARG A 594 -12.48 2.00 -20.10
C ARG A 594 -13.52 1.00 -20.62
N PHE A 595 -14.60 1.49 -21.23
CA PHE A 595 -15.65 0.64 -21.78
C PHE A 595 -15.15 -0.24 -22.92
N ALA A 596 -14.41 0.33 -23.87
CA ALA A 596 -13.80 -0.42 -24.97
C ALA A 596 -12.84 -1.50 -24.46
N LEU A 597 -12.06 -1.21 -23.41
CA LEU A 597 -11.24 -2.21 -22.74
C LEU A 597 -12.10 -3.33 -22.11
N MET A 598 -13.16 -2.99 -21.36
CA MET A 598 -14.06 -4.01 -20.80
C MET A 598 -14.65 -4.91 -21.89
N GLN A 599 -15.05 -4.34 -23.03
CA GLN A 599 -15.54 -5.11 -24.17
C GLN A 599 -14.46 -6.03 -24.76
N ALA A 600 -13.21 -5.54 -24.86
CA ALA A 600 -12.09 -6.34 -25.33
C ALA A 600 -11.78 -7.52 -24.41
N GLU A 601 -11.77 -7.30 -23.10
CA GLU A 601 -11.52 -8.34 -22.10
C GLU A 601 -12.65 -9.37 -22.05
N PHE A 602 -13.91 -8.93 -22.19
CA PHE A 602 -15.05 -9.82 -22.29
C PHE A 602 -14.98 -10.66 -23.57
N ALA A 603 -14.66 -10.05 -24.71
CA ALA A 603 -14.47 -10.76 -25.97
C ALA A 603 -13.31 -11.77 -25.91
N TYR A 604 -12.20 -11.43 -25.23
CA TYR A 604 -11.12 -12.37 -24.94
C TYR A 604 -11.62 -13.56 -24.13
N ALA A 605 -12.43 -13.29 -23.09
CA ALA A 605 -12.99 -14.33 -22.24
C ALA A 605 -13.91 -15.27 -23.01
N GLU A 606 -14.67 -14.77 -24.00
CA GLU A 606 -15.52 -15.58 -24.89
C GLU A 606 -14.76 -16.30 -26.02
N GLY A 607 -13.45 -16.06 -26.19
CA GLY A 607 -12.69 -16.60 -27.32
C GLY A 607 -12.95 -15.89 -28.66
N ASN A 608 -13.56 -14.71 -28.65
CA ASN A 608 -13.89 -13.96 -29.87
C ASN A 608 -12.73 -13.04 -30.29
N ILE A 609 -11.83 -13.57 -31.14
CA ILE A 609 -10.61 -12.87 -31.58
C ILE A 609 -10.92 -11.57 -32.33
N GLU A 610 -11.88 -11.58 -33.25
CA GLU A 610 -12.21 -10.41 -34.07
C GLU A 610 -12.74 -9.26 -33.22
N ALA A 611 -13.70 -9.56 -32.32
CA ALA A 611 -14.26 -8.57 -31.42
C ALA A 611 -13.20 -8.03 -30.46
N MET A 612 -12.37 -8.90 -29.87
CA MET A 612 -11.26 -8.49 -29.01
C MET A 612 -10.32 -7.52 -29.75
N ALA A 613 -9.81 -7.90 -30.93
CA ALA A 613 -8.86 -7.09 -31.67
C ALA A 613 -9.45 -5.74 -32.11
N LYS A 614 -10.74 -5.70 -32.47
CA LYS A 614 -11.47 -4.47 -32.80
C LYS A 614 -11.58 -3.55 -31.58
N ARG A 615 -12.04 -4.06 -30.44
CA ARG A 615 -12.29 -3.27 -29.22
C ARG A 615 -11.00 -2.80 -28.56
N THR A 616 -9.95 -3.61 -28.63
CA THR A 616 -8.63 -3.21 -28.10
C THR A 616 -8.05 -2.04 -28.92
N ARG A 617 -8.15 -2.08 -30.25
CA ARG A 617 -7.74 -0.96 -31.10
C ARG A 617 -8.55 0.31 -30.83
N GLU A 618 -9.85 0.16 -30.60
CA GLU A 618 -10.71 1.28 -30.18
C GLU A 618 -10.24 1.89 -28.86
N ALA A 619 -9.93 1.07 -27.85
CA ALA A 619 -9.38 1.53 -26.57
C ALA A 619 -8.01 2.23 -26.74
N LEU A 620 -7.14 1.67 -27.59
CA LEU A 620 -5.81 2.21 -27.91
C LEU A 620 -5.88 3.60 -28.56
N LEU A 621 -6.81 3.80 -29.50
CA LEU A 621 -7.04 5.09 -30.17
C LEU A 621 -7.57 6.17 -29.21
N LEU A 622 -8.14 5.76 -28.07
CA LEU A 622 -8.65 6.66 -27.05
C LEU A 622 -7.60 7.01 -25.97
N LEU A 623 -6.39 6.45 -26.03
CA LEU A 623 -5.31 6.83 -25.12
C LEU A 623 -4.89 8.30 -25.32
N ASP A 624 -4.40 8.90 -24.24
CA ASP A 624 -3.74 10.21 -24.21
C ASP A 624 -2.83 10.34 -22.99
N ARG A 625 -2.20 11.52 -22.84
CA ARG A 625 -1.29 11.81 -21.73
C ARG A 625 -1.96 11.83 -20.35
N SER A 626 -3.28 12.00 -20.26
CA SER A 626 -4.01 11.95 -18.99
C SER A 626 -4.51 10.55 -18.63
N THR A 627 -4.28 9.57 -19.51
CA THR A 627 -4.71 8.19 -19.26
C THR A 627 -3.92 7.57 -18.11
N PRO A 628 -4.58 6.94 -17.13
CA PRO A 628 -3.89 6.24 -16.03
C PRO A 628 -2.88 5.21 -16.55
N PRO A 629 -1.65 5.13 -16.01
CA PRO A 629 -0.65 4.17 -16.45
C PRO A 629 -1.16 2.72 -16.43
N LYS A 630 -1.86 2.31 -15.37
CA LYS A 630 -2.47 0.97 -15.26
C LYS A 630 -3.43 0.67 -16.42
N LEU A 631 -4.28 1.64 -16.78
CA LEU A 631 -5.21 1.50 -17.91
C LEU A 631 -4.45 1.39 -19.25
N GLY A 632 -3.45 2.24 -19.46
CA GLY A 632 -2.61 2.22 -20.67
C GLY A 632 -1.85 0.91 -20.83
N SER A 633 -1.21 0.43 -19.76
CA SER A 633 -0.51 -0.86 -19.73
C SER A 633 -1.45 -2.01 -20.08
N ARG A 634 -2.64 -2.05 -19.48
CA ARG A 634 -3.61 -3.11 -19.70
C ARG A 634 -4.15 -3.15 -21.13
N ILE A 635 -4.34 -1.98 -21.76
CA ILE A 635 -4.70 -1.88 -23.19
C ILE A 635 -3.58 -2.43 -24.07
N GLN A 636 -2.32 -2.08 -23.79
CA GLN A 636 -1.17 -2.63 -24.52
C GLN A 636 -1.04 -4.14 -24.32
N ARG A 637 -1.27 -4.64 -23.11
CA ARG A 637 -1.30 -6.08 -22.82
C ARG A 637 -2.40 -6.79 -23.62
N MET A 638 -3.59 -6.20 -23.72
CA MET A 638 -4.66 -6.72 -24.56
C MET A 638 -4.30 -6.73 -26.05
N MET A 639 -3.53 -5.74 -26.54
CA MET A 639 -3.01 -5.76 -27.92
C MET A 639 -2.05 -6.92 -28.12
N GLY A 640 -1.18 -7.17 -27.13
CA GLY A 640 -0.28 -8.32 -27.09
C GLY A 640 -1.04 -9.65 -27.15
N LEU A 641 -2.09 -9.80 -26.34
CA LEU A 641 -2.95 -10.99 -26.35
C LEU A 641 -3.68 -11.17 -27.68
N ALA A 642 -4.16 -10.08 -28.29
CA ALA A 642 -4.83 -10.13 -29.59
C ALA A 642 -3.88 -10.52 -30.75
N ALA A 643 -2.63 -10.08 -30.69
CA ALA A 643 -1.60 -10.51 -31.64
C ALA A 643 -1.18 -11.97 -31.39
N LEU A 644 -1.07 -12.39 -30.14
CA LEU A 644 -0.74 -13.76 -29.75
C LEU A 644 -1.80 -14.75 -30.24
N SER A 645 -3.10 -14.44 -30.11
CA SER A 645 -4.20 -15.32 -30.53
C SER A 645 -4.30 -15.52 -32.05
N VAL A 646 -3.54 -14.77 -32.84
CA VAL A 646 -3.41 -14.93 -34.30
C VAL A 646 -1.98 -15.28 -34.71
N GLU A 647 -1.19 -15.82 -33.76
CA GLU A 647 0.17 -16.33 -33.97
C GLU A 647 1.18 -15.28 -34.47
N LYS A 648 0.94 -13.99 -34.20
CA LYS A 648 1.86 -12.88 -34.52
C LYS A 648 2.79 -12.60 -33.34
N TYR A 649 3.72 -13.52 -33.08
CA TYR A 649 4.58 -13.47 -31.88
C TYR A 649 5.46 -12.22 -31.78
N ALA A 650 5.97 -11.68 -32.90
CA ALA A 650 6.78 -10.46 -32.90
C ALA A 650 5.97 -9.24 -32.43
N ASP A 651 4.83 -8.99 -33.08
CA ASP A 651 3.90 -7.92 -32.70
C ASP A 651 3.45 -8.08 -31.23
N ALA A 652 3.14 -9.30 -30.80
CA ALA A 652 2.77 -9.58 -29.42
C ALA A 652 3.87 -9.20 -28.42
N GLY A 653 5.13 -9.54 -28.73
CA GLY A 653 6.30 -9.20 -27.92
C GLY A 653 6.51 -7.69 -27.79
N ASP A 654 6.31 -6.93 -28.87
CA ASP A 654 6.45 -5.47 -28.88
C ASP A 654 5.38 -4.79 -28.01
N TYR A 655 4.10 -5.16 -28.18
CA TYR A 655 3.01 -4.62 -27.37
C TYR A 655 3.17 -4.93 -25.88
N LEU A 656 3.60 -6.15 -25.55
CA LEU A 656 3.84 -6.53 -24.15
C LEU A 656 5.09 -5.88 -23.55
N THR A 657 6.10 -5.55 -24.36
CA THR A 657 7.25 -4.76 -23.89
C THR A 657 6.79 -3.34 -23.53
N ASN A 658 5.98 -2.71 -24.38
CA ASN A 658 5.38 -1.40 -24.06
C ASN A 658 4.51 -1.45 -22.79
N ALA A 659 3.71 -2.51 -22.62
CA ALA A 659 2.92 -2.70 -21.40
C ALA A 659 3.81 -2.79 -20.15
N ALA A 660 4.90 -3.56 -20.20
CA ALA A 660 5.81 -3.72 -19.07
C ALA A 660 6.46 -2.39 -18.69
N GLU A 661 6.91 -1.60 -19.67
CA GLU A 661 7.50 -0.27 -19.45
C GLU A 661 6.50 0.71 -18.81
N ILE A 662 5.25 0.71 -19.27
CA ILE A 662 4.19 1.55 -18.69
C ILE A 662 3.86 1.11 -17.26
N ALA A 663 3.75 -0.19 -17.00
CA ALA A 663 3.48 -0.73 -15.66
C ALA A 663 4.61 -0.40 -14.68
N GLU A 664 5.87 -0.56 -15.10
CA GLU A 664 7.04 -0.24 -14.31
C GLU A 664 7.12 1.26 -14.00
N ALA A 665 6.97 2.12 -15.01
CA ALA A 665 6.93 3.58 -14.81
C ALA A 665 5.75 4.04 -13.94
N GLY A 666 4.62 3.31 -14.01
CA GLY A 666 3.44 3.54 -13.19
C GLY A 666 3.53 3.01 -11.76
N GLY A 667 4.57 2.21 -11.44
CA GLY A 667 4.71 1.53 -10.15
C GLY A 667 3.74 0.37 -9.94
N ASP A 668 3.10 -0.14 -10.99
CA ASP A 668 2.11 -1.21 -10.92
C ASP A 668 2.77 -2.60 -11.06
N ARG A 669 3.19 -3.13 -9.91
CA ARG A 669 3.87 -4.43 -9.83
C ARG A 669 2.96 -5.60 -10.25
N HIS A 670 1.65 -5.50 -10.03
CA HIS A 670 0.73 -6.59 -10.41
C HIS A 670 0.62 -6.68 -11.93
N GLU A 671 0.37 -5.54 -12.59
CA GLU A 671 0.27 -5.50 -14.06
C GLU A 671 1.61 -5.82 -14.73
N LEU A 672 2.74 -5.40 -14.14
CA LEU A 672 4.07 -5.81 -14.59
C LEU A 672 4.25 -7.34 -14.52
N CYS A 673 3.87 -7.96 -13.40
CA CYS A 673 3.92 -9.41 -13.25
C CYS A 673 3.07 -10.15 -14.31
N GLN A 674 1.83 -9.68 -14.54
CA GLN A 674 0.94 -10.25 -15.56
C GLN A 674 1.53 -10.12 -16.97
N THR A 675 2.17 -8.98 -17.25
CA THR A 675 2.77 -8.71 -18.55
C THR A 675 4.02 -9.57 -18.79
N LEU A 676 4.91 -9.68 -17.80
CA LEU A 676 6.11 -10.53 -17.89
C LEU A 676 5.75 -12.01 -18.06
N TYR A 677 4.70 -12.49 -17.40
CA TYR A 677 4.16 -13.83 -17.64
C TYR A 677 3.78 -14.04 -19.12
N LEU A 678 2.99 -13.12 -19.69
CA LEU A 678 2.58 -13.24 -21.09
C LEU A 678 3.75 -13.09 -22.06
N ARG A 679 4.76 -12.26 -21.74
CA ARG A 679 6.00 -12.18 -22.53
C ARG A 679 6.76 -13.49 -22.49
N ALA A 680 6.88 -14.11 -21.33
CA ALA A 680 7.49 -15.42 -21.21
C ALA A 680 6.77 -16.44 -22.10
N LEU A 681 5.44 -16.34 -22.22
CA LEU A 681 4.63 -17.24 -23.05
C LEU A 681 4.88 -16.96 -24.54
N VAL A 682 4.93 -15.69 -24.97
CA VAL A 682 5.31 -15.32 -26.34
C VAL A 682 6.70 -15.88 -26.69
N GLU A 683 7.68 -15.76 -25.78
CA GLU A 683 9.02 -16.28 -26.00
C GLU A 683 9.08 -17.82 -25.99
N PHE A 684 8.25 -18.47 -25.19
CA PHE A 684 8.07 -19.92 -25.23
C PHE A 684 7.53 -20.37 -26.60
N MET A 685 6.47 -19.73 -27.09
CA MET A 685 5.87 -20.02 -28.39
C MET A 685 6.81 -19.73 -29.55
N SER A 686 7.61 -18.65 -29.44
CA SER A 686 8.60 -18.29 -30.45
C SER A 686 9.79 -19.25 -30.47
N GLY A 687 10.06 -19.98 -29.37
CA GLY A 687 11.19 -20.90 -29.22
C GLY A 687 12.41 -20.30 -28.51
N SER A 688 12.33 -19.07 -28.01
CA SER A 688 13.38 -18.39 -27.23
C SER A 688 13.37 -18.84 -25.75
N LEU A 689 13.59 -20.14 -25.50
CA LEU A 689 13.35 -20.77 -24.18
C LEU A 689 14.15 -20.14 -23.01
N VAL A 690 15.39 -19.73 -23.24
CA VAL A 690 16.23 -19.08 -22.21
C VAL A 690 15.65 -17.71 -21.81
N ARG A 691 15.15 -16.94 -22.79
CA ARG A 691 14.51 -15.65 -22.51
C ARG A 691 13.18 -15.84 -21.80
N ALA A 692 12.39 -16.83 -22.20
CA ALA A 692 11.16 -17.22 -21.50
C ALA A 692 11.43 -17.57 -20.03
N THR A 693 12.51 -18.33 -19.76
CA THR A 693 12.91 -18.73 -18.40
C THR A 693 13.26 -17.52 -17.53
N LYS A 694 14.04 -16.57 -18.07
CA LYS A 694 14.38 -15.32 -17.35
C LYS A 694 13.15 -14.50 -17.02
N LEU A 695 12.25 -14.29 -17.99
CA LEU A 695 11.01 -13.53 -17.80
C LEU A 695 10.07 -14.20 -16.80
N ALA A 696 9.94 -15.54 -16.84
CA ALA A 696 9.15 -16.29 -15.87
C ALA A 696 9.72 -16.19 -14.46
N ALA A 697 11.05 -16.22 -14.31
CA ALA A 697 11.71 -16.04 -13.02
C ALA A 697 11.51 -14.62 -12.45
N GLU A 698 11.63 -13.58 -13.30
CA GLU A 698 11.34 -12.19 -12.91
C GLU A 698 9.88 -12.00 -12.48
N ALA A 699 8.93 -12.53 -13.27
CA ALA A 699 7.52 -12.51 -12.92
C ALA A 699 7.25 -13.26 -11.60
N ARG A 700 7.91 -14.40 -11.36
CA ARG A 700 7.76 -15.18 -10.12
C ARG A 700 8.31 -14.43 -8.91
N ALA A 701 9.41 -13.70 -9.07
CA ALA A 701 9.94 -12.83 -8.03
C ALA A 701 8.97 -11.70 -7.69
N LEU A 702 8.29 -11.12 -8.69
CA LEU A 702 7.22 -10.14 -8.46
C LEU A 702 6.01 -10.77 -7.76
N ALA A 703 5.54 -11.94 -8.19
CA ALA A 703 4.44 -12.66 -7.54
C ALA A 703 4.73 -12.94 -6.06
N ARG A 704 5.97 -13.30 -5.72
CA ARG A 704 6.44 -13.46 -4.33
C ARG A 704 6.34 -12.14 -3.55
N ARG A 705 6.83 -11.04 -4.12
CA ARG A 705 6.76 -9.69 -3.51
C ARG A 705 5.33 -9.16 -3.38
N LEU A 706 4.41 -9.64 -4.22
CA LEU A 706 2.98 -9.34 -4.16
C LEU A 706 2.24 -10.26 -3.17
N CYS A 707 2.91 -11.27 -2.62
CA CYS A 707 2.32 -12.32 -1.79
C CYS A 707 1.10 -12.98 -2.47
N ARG A 708 1.26 -13.31 -3.77
CA ARG A 708 0.23 -13.94 -4.60
C ARG A 708 0.57 -15.42 -4.80
N PRO A 709 0.15 -16.32 -3.88
CA PRO A 709 0.48 -17.74 -3.98
C PRO A 709 -0.10 -18.37 -5.25
N ASP A 710 -1.27 -17.91 -5.70
CA ASP A 710 -1.86 -18.28 -6.99
C ASP A 710 -0.94 -17.98 -8.18
N LEU A 711 -0.43 -16.74 -8.27
CA LEU A 711 0.50 -16.39 -9.34
C LEU A 711 1.84 -17.13 -9.22
N MET A 712 2.32 -17.35 -7.99
CA MET A 712 3.54 -18.13 -7.76
C MET A 712 3.39 -19.57 -8.23
N VAL A 713 2.20 -20.16 -8.09
CA VAL A 713 1.89 -21.51 -8.56
C VAL A 713 1.88 -21.54 -10.08
N ASP A 714 1.14 -20.63 -10.72
CA ASP A 714 1.01 -20.58 -12.18
C ASP A 714 2.36 -20.32 -12.87
N LEU A 715 3.18 -19.41 -12.32
CA LEU A 715 4.54 -19.16 -12.78
C LEU A 715 5.52 -20.31 -12.48
N GLY A 716 5.24 -21.08 -11.43
CA GLY A 716 5.95 -22.32 -11.12
C GLY A 716 5.68 -23.41 -12.17
N LEU A 717 4.41 -23.59 -12.57
CA LEU A 717 4.03 -24.53 -13.63
C LEU A 717 4.75 -24.20 -14.93
N MET A 718 4.77 -22.90 -15.28
CA MET A 718 5.48 -22.42 -16.47
C MET A 718 6.99 -22.67 -16.41
N ALA A 719 7.64 -22.37 -15.29
CA ALA A 719 9.08 -22.60 -15.13
C ALA A 719 9.43 -24.08 -15.27
N ALA A 720 8.72 -24.97 -14.58
CA ALA A 720 8.94 -26.41 -14.66
C ALA A 720 8.66 -26.95 -16.08
N ARG A 721 7.69 -26.38 -16.79
CA ARG A 721 7.43 -26.69 -18.20
C ARG A 721 8.58 -26.27 -19.11
N LEU A 722 9.18 -25.10 -18.88
CA LEU A 722 10.36 -24.64 -19.63
C LEU A 722 11.57 -25.54 -19.40
N ASP A 723 11.80 -25.99 -18.16
CA ASP A 723 12.86 -26.95 -17.83
C ASP A 723 12.66 -28.27 -18.57
N MET A 724 11.43 -28.79 -18.59
CA MET A 724 11.09 -29.98 -19.35
C MET A 724 11.36 -29.80 -20.85
N GLU A 725 10.99 -28.66 -21.43
CA GLU A 725 11.22 -28.37 -22.85
C GLU A 725 12.70 -28.28 -23.21
N LEU A 726 13.53 -27.77 -22.30
CA LEU A 726 14.98 -27.78 -22.43
C LEU A 726 15.59 -29.20 -22.30
N GLY A 727 14.85 -30.19 -21.80
CA GLY A 727 15.34 -31.55 -21.57
C GLY A 727 15.91 -31.78 -20.16
N LEU A 728 15.60 -30.90 -19.21
CA LEU A 728 16.04 -30.99 -17.81
C LEU A 728 15.03 -31.78 -16.96
N TYR A 729 14.79 -33.05 -17.32
CA TYR A 729 13.65 -33.83 -16.81
C TYR A 729 13.67 -34.08 -15.29
N ASP A 730 14.83 -34.38 -14.71
CA ASP A 730 14.95 -34.60 -13.26
C ASP A 730 14.71 -33.31 -12.45
N GLU A 731 15.13 -32.16 -12.99
CA GLU A 731 14.89 -30.85 -12.40
C GLU A 731 13.42 -30.45 -12.51
N ALA A 732 12.83 -30.60 -13.71
CA ALA A 732 11.41 -30.36 -13.94
C ALA A 732 10.52 -31.22 -13.04
N ALA A 733 10.83 -32.52 -12.90
CA ALA A 733 10.09 -33.43 -12.03
C ALA A 733 10.13 -32.98 -10.56
N ARG A 734 11.31 -32.57 -10.05
CA ARG A 734 11.45 -32.02 -8.69
C ARG A 734 10.69 -30.71 -8.52
N HIS A 735 10.74 -29.82 -9.52
CA HIS A 735 10.00 -28.56 -9.49
C HIS A 735 8.48 -28.80 -9.46
N PHE A 736 7.95 -29.71 -10.28
CA PHE A 736 6.53 -30.06 -10.26
C PHE A 736 6.12 -30.72 -8.94
N ALA A 737 6.93 -31.61 -8.37
CA ALA A 737 6.64 -32.22 -7.08
C ALA A 737 6.53 -31.18 -5.95
N ALA A 738 7.53 -30.31 -5.81
CA ALA A 738 7.52 -29.23 -4.82
C ALA A 738 6.36 -28.24 -5.03
N LEU A 739 5.99 -28.03 -6.30
CA LEU A 739 4.86 -27.19 -6.66
C LEU A 739 3.52 -27.81 -6.29
N ALA A 740 3.35 -29.13 -6.43
CA ALA A 740 2.14 -29.84 -6.01
C ALA A 740 1.94 -29.71 -4.48
N GLU A 741 3.01 -29.85 -3.69
CA GLU A 741 2.99 -29.62 -2.25
C GLU A 741 2.63 -28.18 -1.89
N PHE A 742 3.27 -27.20 -2.57
CA PHE A 742 2.98 -25.79 -2.36
C PHE A 742 1.53 -25.43 -2.75
N ALA A 743 1.02 -25.96 -3.85
CA ALA A 743 -0.35 -25.76 -4.29
C ALA A 743 -1.36 -26.35 -3.29
N ALA A 744 -1.08 -27.55 -2.75
CA ALA A 744 -1.90 -28.16 -1.70
C ALA A 744 -1.94 -27.30 -0.43
N ALA A 745 -0.79 -26.79 0.02
CA ALA A 745 -0.70 -25.89 1.18
C ALA A 745 -1.49 -24.58 1.00
N ASN A 746 -1.70 -24.14 -0.24
CA ASN A 746 -2.43 -22.94 -0.59
C ASN A 746 -3.85 -23.21 -1.15
N GLN A 747 -4.38 -24.42 -0.96
CA GLN A 747 -5.73 -24.82 -1.37
C GLN A 747 -5.99 -24.70 -2.89
N GLN A 748 -4.99 -24.99 -3.71
CA GLN A 748 -5.06 -24.96 -5.19
C GLN A 748 -4.95 -26.37 -5.75
N ALA A 749 -5.97 -27.19 -5.47
CA ALA A 749 -5.98 -28.62 -5.81
C ALA A 749 -5.86 -28.88 -7.32
N ASP A 750 -6.44 -28.01 -8.14
CA ASP A 750 -6.37 -28.07 -9.61
C ASP A 750 -4.94 -27.90 -10.13
N ALA A 751 -4.21 -26.91 -9.61
CA ALA A 751 -2.80 -26.72 -9.94
C ALA A 751 -1.92 -27.86 -9.41
N GLY A 752 -2.23 -28.39 -8.22
CA GLY A 752 -1.55 -29.55 -7.66
C GLY A 752 -1.69 -30.80 -8.53
N GLN A 753 -2.92 -31.10 -8.98
CA GLN A 753 -3.17 -32.17 -9.94
C GLN A 753 -2.41 -31.95 -11.25
N ARG A 754 -2.44 -30.73 -11.80
CA ARG A 754 -1.71 -30.42 -13.04
C ARG A 754 -0.21 -30.63 -12.87
N ALA A 755 0.37 -30.19 -11.76
CA ALA A 755 1.78 -30.41 -11.45
C ALA A 755 2.12 -31.92 -11.38
N ALA A 756 1.29 -32.73 -10.72
CA ALA A 756 1.48 -34.18 -10.62
C ALA A 756 1.46 -34.88 -11.99
N VAL A 757 0.50 -34.54 -12.86
CA VAL A 757 0.41 -35.12 -14.22
C VAL A 757 1.66 -34.80 -15.05
N TRP A 758 2.17 -33.57 -14.99
CA TRP A 758 3.39 -33.19 -15.71
C TRP A 758 4.68 -33.72 -15.07
N GLN A 759 4.72 -33.86 -13.74
CA GLN A 759 5.78 -34.58 -13.04
C GLN A 759 5.89 -36.00 -13.59
N ALA A 760 4.77 -36.71 -13.72
CA ALA A 760 4.77 -38.09 -14.22
C ALA A 760 5.35 -38.20 -15.63
N ARG A 761 5.01 -37.25 -16.51
CA ARG A 761 5.62 -37.19 -17.85
C ARG A 761 7.13 -36.97 -17.80
N CYS A 762 7.61 -36.07 -16.95
CA CYS A 762 9.04 -35.84 -16.74
C CYS A 762 9.75 -37.10 -16.22
N LEU A 763 9.16 -37.79 -15.25
CA LEU A 763 9.67 -39.07 -14.73
C LEU A 763 9.77 -40.14 -15.83
N GLY A 764 8.76 -40.22 -16.70
CA GLY A 764 8.78 -41.13 -17.84
C GLY A 764 9.94 -40.86 -18.79
N TYR A 765 10.18 -39.59 -19.11
CA TYR A 765 11.31 -39.17 -19.96
C TYR A 765 12.68 -39.33 -19.28
N ALA A 766 12.74 -39.24 -17.96
CA ALA A 766 13.93 -39.55 -17.16
C ALA A 766 14.17 -41.07 -16.98
N GLY A 767 13.31 -41.92 -17.55
CA GLY A 767 13.42 -43.39 -17.45
C GLY A 767 12.85 -43.99 -16.17
N GLN A 768 12.22 -43.20 -15.31
CA GLN A 768 11.54 -43.67 -14.08
C GLN A 768 10.11 -44.13 -14.38
N THR A 769 9.99 -45.11 -15.25
CA THR A 769 8.72 -45.50 -15.90
C THR A 769 7.67 -46.07 -14.94
N ALA A 770 8.08 -46.81 -13.89
CA ALA A 770 7.14 -47.33 -12.89
C ALA A 770 6.47 -46.21 -12.09
N ALA A 771 7.26 -45.26 -11.57
CA ALA A 771 6.74 -44.11 -10.82
C ALA A 771 5.86 -43.20 -11.70
N ALA A 772 6.25 -43.00 -12.97
CA ALA A 772 5.45 -42.29 -13.94
C ALA A 772 4.10 -42.98 -14.19
N SER A 773 4.10 -44.30 -14.39
CA SER A 773 2.89 -45.10 -14.58
C SER A 773 1.95 -44.96 -13.39
N ASP A 774 2.44 -45.20 -12.17
CA ASP A 774 1.63 -45.13 -10.95
C ASP A 774 0.96 -43.76 -10.79
N LEU A 775 1.72 -42.68 -11.02
CA LEU A 775 1.22 -41.31 -10.90
C LEU A 775 0.19 -40.95 -11.99
N LEU A 776 0.35 -41.47 -13.21
CA LEU A 776 -0.61 -41.24 -14.30
C LEU A 776 -1.91 -42.01 -14.09
N GLU A 777 -1.86 -43.24 -13.55
CA GLU A 777 -3.06 -44.03 -13.25
C GLU A 777 -3.91 -43.39 -12.14
N LEU A 778 -3.29 -42.69 -11.18
CA LEU A 778 -4.02 -41.88 -10.18
C LEU A 778 -4.87 -40.77 -10.82
N HIS A 779 -4.55 -40.37 -12.05
CA HIS A 779 -5.23 -39.31 -12.78
C HIS A 779 -5.79 -39.81 -14.12
N ALA A 780 -6.18 -41.09 -14.22
CA ALA A 780 -6.61 -41.72 -15.48
C ALA A 780 -7.79 -41.03 -16.20
N ASP A 781 -8.60 -40.23 -15.50
CA ASP A 781 -9.70 -39.45 -16.09
C ASP A 781 -9.21 -38.15 -16.77
N ASP A 782 -8.00 -37.69 -16.45
CA ASP A 782 -7.41 -36.48 -17.04
C ASP A 782 -6.94 -36.74 -18.47
N ALA A 783 -7.27 -35.85 -19.40
CA ALA A 783 -6.94 -36.03 -20.80
C ALA A 783 -5.42 -35.98 -21.07
N GLU A 784 -4.66 -35.14 -20.35
CA GLU A 784 -3.20 -35.09 -20.49
C GLU A 784 -2.57 -36.33 -19.85
N ALA A 785 -3.08 -36.80 -18.71
CA ALA A 785 -2.59 -38.03 -18.09
C ALA A 785 -2.79 -39.25 -19.02
N ARG A 786 -3.96 -39.37 -19.67
CA ARG A 786 -4.19 -40.44 -20.66
C ARG A 786 -3.23 -40.36 -21.84
N LEU A 787 -3.00 -39.16 -22.36
CA LEU A 787 -2.04 -38.93 -23.44
C LEU A 787 -0.62 -39.32 -23.02
N PHE A 788 -0.17 -38.88 -21.85
CA PHE A 788 1.18 -39.16 -21.33
C PHE A 788 1.35 -40.62 -20.96
N ARG A 789 0.28 -41.30 -20.51
CA ARG A 789 0.30 -42.74 -20.26
C ARG A 789 0.50 -43.51 -21.56
N ALA A 790 -0.23 -43.15 -22.62
CA ALA A 790 -0.03 -43.77 -23.92
C ALA A 790 1.36 -43.46 -24.50
N GLU A 791 1.88 -42.25 -24.29
CA GLU A 791 3.24 -41.89 -24.68
C GLU A 791 4.28 -42.75 -23.96
N LEU A 792 4.11 -42.96 -22.66
CA LEU A 792 4.95 -43.86 -21.87
C LEU A 792 4.90 -45.31 -22.39
N GLU A 793 3.73 -45.81 -22.79
CA GLU A 793 3.62 -47.16 -23.38
C GLU A 793 4.37 -47.27 -24.72
N ILE A 794 4.40 -46.22 -25.53
CA ILE A 794 5.23 -46.18 -26.75
C ILE A 794 6.71 -46.25 -26.38
N LEU A 795 7.15 -45.51 -25.35
CA LEU A 795 8.53 -45.57 -24.86
C LEU A 795 8.91 -46.95 -24.29
N LEU A 796 7.93 -47.71 -23.78
CA LEU A 796 8.10 -49.07 -23.29
C LEU A 796 7.96 -50.14 -24.39
N HIS A 797 7.85 -49.74 -25.67
CA HIS A 797 7.63 -50.62 -26.81
C HIS A 797 6.32 -51.44 -26.73
N GLN A 798 5.24 -50.82 -26.21
CA GLN A 798 3.92 -51.43 -26.05
C GLN A 798 2.84 -50.69 -26.88
N PRO A 799 2.98 -50.62 -28.22
CA PRO A 799 2.13 -49.80 -29.07
C PRO A 799 0.65 -50.21 -29.04
N ALA A 800 0.36 -51.51 -28.88
CA ALA A 800 -1.02 -51.99 -28.76
C ALA A 800 -1.74 -51.43 -27.51
N GLN A 801 -1.04 -51.29 -26.38
CA GLN A 801 -1.60 -50.71 -25.17
C GLN A 801 -1.80 -49.20 -25.31
N ALA A 802 -0.84 -48.50 -25.93
CA ALA A 802 -0.99 -47.09 -26.28
C ALA A 802 -2.22 -46.86 -27.17
N ALA A 803 -2.38 -47.65 -28.23
CA ALA A 803 -3.52 -47.56 -29.16
C ALA A 803 -4.87 -47.83 -28.45
N ALA A 804 -4.91 -48.80 -27.53
CA ALA A 804 -6.10 -49.09 -26.75
C ALA A 804 -6.53 -47.92 -25.86
N ARG A 805 -5.57 -47.22 -25.24
CA ARG A 805 -5.83 -46.05 -24.39
C ARG A 805 -6.26 -44.82 -25.20
N LEU A 806 -5.74 -44.68 -26.41
CA LEU A 806 -6.06 -43.57 -27.32
C LEU A 806 -7.25 -43.87 -28.25
N ARG A 807 -8.08 -44.88 -27.93
CA ARG A 807 -9.22 -45.24 -28.78
C ARG A 807 -10.24 -44.11 -28.88
N GLU A 808 -10.47 -43.41 -27.76
CA GLU A 808 -11.47 -42.35 -27.66
C GLU A 808 -10.77 -40.98 -27.56
N PRO A 809 -10.91 -40.12 -28.58
CA PRO A 809 -10.32 -38.78 -28.54
C PRO A 809 -11.02 -37.94 -27.45
N PRO A 810 -10.29 -37.01 -26.81
CA PRO A 810 -10.90 -36.05 -25.92
C PRO A 810 -11.90 -35.16 -26.70
N GLU A 811 -13.05 -34.86 -26.10
CA GLU A 811 -14.04 -34.02 -26.75
C GLU A 811 -13.47 -32.61 -27.02
N ILE A 812 -13.58 -32.14 -28.27
CA ILE A 812 -13.31 -30.75 -28.61
C ILE A 812 -14.49 -29.94 -28.12
N GLN A 813 -14.21 -29.02 -27.19
CA GLN A 813 -15.22 -28.15 -26.61
C GLN A 813 -14.92 -26.70 -27.00
N PRO A 814 -15.93 -25.82 -27.03
CA PRO A 814 -15.68 -24.38 -27.08
C PRO A 814 -14.75 -23.98 -25.94
N ARG A 815 -13.88 -22.98 -26.17
CA ARG A 815 -13.03 -22.46 -25.09
C ARG A 815 -13.90 -22.07 -23.89
N PRO A 816 -13.54 -22.46 -22.65
CA PRO A 816 -14.22 -21.96 -21.46
C PRO A 816 -14.21 -20.43 -21.44
N PHE A 817 -15.20 -19.86 -20.74
CA PHE A 817 -15.14 -18.44 -20.43
C PHE A 817 -13.96 -18.16 -19.50
N LEU A 818 -12.90 -17.51 -19.99
CA LEU A 818 -11.67 -17.26 -19.21
C LEU A 818 -11.13 -15.85 -19.43
N PRO A 819 -11.34 -14.93 -18.47
CA PRO A 819 -10.82 -13.58 -18.53
C PRO A 819 -9.29 -13.50 -18.72
N PRO A 820 -8.75 -12.37 -19.22
CA PRO A 820 -7.32 -12.23 -19.48
C PRO A 820 -6.43 -12.52 -18.27
N ASP A 821 -6.91 -12.19 -17.07
CA ASP A 821 -6.18 -12.34 -15.82
C ASP A 821 -6.35 -13.73 -15.18
N SER A 822 -7.30 -14.56 -15.65
CA SER A 822 -7.46 -15.93 -15.14
C SER A 822 -6.43 -16.88 -15.77
N ARG A 823 -6.31 -18.10 -15.22
CA ARG A 823 -5.42 -19.16 -15.72
C ARG A 823 -6.22 -20.45 -15.89
N ASP A 824 -6.02 -21.15 -17.01
CA ASP A 824 -6.64 -22.45 -17.24
C ASP A 824 -5.80 -23.57 -16.63
N ARG A 825 -6.04 -23.91 -15.37
CA ARG A 825 -5.31 -24.99 -14.69
C ARG A 825 -5.77 -26.39 -15.11
N ARG A 826 -6.84 -26.49 -15.91
CA ARG A 826 -7.38 -27.77 -16.38
C ARG A 826 -6.52 -28.39 -17.47
N SER A 827 -5.62 -27.66 -18.12
CA SER A 827 -4.65 -28.20 -19.07
C SER A 827 -3.51 -27.20 -19.23
N LEU A 828 -2.27 -27.67 -19.05
CA LEU A 828 -1.11 -26.79 -19.24
C LEU A 828 -0.90 -26.49 -20.73
N PHE A 829 -1.29 -27.42 -21.61
CA PHE A 829 -1.37 -27.15 -23.05
C PHE A 829 -2.35 -26.03 -23.38
N GLN A 830 -3.52 -26.02 -22.73
CA GLN A 830 -4.53 -24.98 -22.96
C GLN A 830 -4.08 -23.61 -22.45
N GLU A 831 -3.39 -23.56 -21.30
CA GLU A 831 -2.91 -22.30 -20.72
C GLU A 831 -1.73 -21.71 -21.49
N MET A 832 -0.82 -22.53 -22.01
CA MET A 832 0.37 -22.05 -22.70
C MET A 832 0.13 -21.92 -24.20
N GLU A 833 0.02 -23.02 -24.93
CA GLU A 833 -0.18 -23.02 -26.37
C GLU A 833 -1.59 -22.58 -26.77
N GLY A 834 -2.61 -22.94 -25.99
CA GLY A 834 -4.02 -22.60 -26.27
C GLY A 834 -4.35 -21.11 -26.16
N ARG A 835 -3.44 -20.28 -25.64
CA ARG A 835 -3.53 -18.80 -25.74
C ARG A 835 -3.12 -18.26 -27.11
N ALA A 836 -2.50 -19.08 -27.95
CA ALA A 836 -2.02 -18.70 -29.28
C ALA A 836 -2.67 -19.52 -30.39
N ILE A 837 -2.65 -20.85 -30.27
CA ILE A 837 -3.07 -21.81 -31.29
C ILE A 837 -4.51 -22.23 -31.00
N CYS A 838 -5.38 -22.17 -32.02
CA CYS A 838 -6.80 -22.54 -31.91
C CYS A 838 -7.49 -21.92 -30.69
N PHE A 839 -7.28 -20.61 -30.49
CA PHE A 839 -7.70 -19.85 -29.31
C PHE A 839 -9.20 -19.90 -29.00
N ASP A 840 -10.05 -20.22 -29.96
CA ASP A 840 -11.51 -20.36 -29.80
C ASP A 840 -11.95 -21.77 -29.34
N GLN A 841 -11.04 -22.73 -29.31
CA GLN A 841 -11.31 -24.15 -29.02
C GLN A 841 -10.54 -24.62 -27.79
N ALA A 842 -11.25 -25.23 -26.85
CA ALA A 842 -10.63 -26.01 -25.78
C ALA A 842 -10.16 -27.36 -26.33
N ASN A 843 -9.06 -27.87 -25.78
CA ASN A 843 -8.52 -29.19 -26.08
C ASN A 843 -8.10 -29.39 -27.55
N SER A 844 -7.94 -28.34 -28.34
CA SER A 844 -7.56 -28.48 -29.75
C SER A 844 -6.15 -29.10 -29.88
N LEU A 845 -5.18 -28.55 -29.13
CA LEU A 845 -3.80 -29.06 -29.16
C LEU A 845 -3.66 -30.48 -28.61
N ILE A 846 -4.34 -30.79 -27.50
CA ILE A 846 -4.28 -32.13 -26.93
C ILE A 846 -4.93 -33.15 -27.87
N ASN A 847 -5.97 -32.77 -28.61
CA ASN A 847 -6.55 -33.61 -29.66
C ASN A 847 -5.59 -33.85 -30.82
N ASP A 848 -4.87 -32.82 -31.23
CA ASP A 848 -3.85 -32.93 -32.28
C ASP A 848 -2.72 -33.89 -31.87
N MET A 849 -2.24 -33.78 -30.63
CA MET A 849 -1.24 -34.69 -30.07
C MET A 849 -1.80 -36.10 -29.87
N HIS A 850 -3.04 -36.22 -29.41
CA HIS A 850 -3.73 -37.50 -29.25
C HIS A 850 -3.89 -38.21 -30.59
N LEU A 851 -4.33 -37.50 -31.63
CA LEU A 851 -4.46 -38.05 -32.97
C LEU A 851 -3.11 -38.50 -33.52
N ALA A 852 -2.07 -37.66 -33.43
CA ALA A 852 -0.74 -38.01 -33.91
C ALA A 852 -0.17 -39.25 -33.21
N LEU A 853 -0.29 -39.31 -31.88
CA LEU A 853 0.20 -40.45 -31.10
C LEU A 853 -0.64 -41.71 -31.32
N ARG A 854 -1.96 -41.58 -31.55
CA ARG A 854 -2.85 -42.70 -31.88
C ARG A 854 -2.48 -43.30 -33.23
N LEU A 855 -2.21 -42.47 -34.24
CA LEU A 855 -1.77 -42.93 -35.57
C LEU A 855 -0.44 -43.66 -35.48
N LEU A 856 0.52 -43.13 -34.72
CA LEU A 856 1.77 -43.83 -34.42
C LEU A 856 1.52 -45.17 -33.74
N ALA A 857 0.75 -45.19 -32.65
CA ALA A 857 0.51 -46.38 -31.84
C ALA A 857 -0.20 -47.49 -32.64
N SER A 858 -1.29 -47.16 -33.33
CA SER A 858 -2.01 -48.13 -34.18
C SER A 858 -1.15 -48.58 -35.37
N GLY A 859 -0.44 -47.66 -36.01
CA GLY A 859 0.46 -47.97 -37.12
C GLY A 859 1.55 -48.96 -36.72
N LEU A 860 2.18 -48.77 -35.55
CA LEU A 860 3.19 -49.69 -35.02
C LEU A 860 2.60 -51.03 -34.56
N ALA A 861 1.42 -51.02 -33.96
CA ALA A 861 0.77 -52.24 -33.46
C ALA A 861 0.27 -53.15 -34.60
N GLU A 862 -0.21 -52.56 -35.69
CA GLU A 862 -0.84 -53.27 -36.81
C GLU A 862 0.06 -53.36 -38.05
N VAL A 863 1.20 -52.64 -38.05
CA VAL A 863 2.09 -52.47 -39.21
C VAL A 863 1.34 -51.88 -40.42
N ASP A 864 0.52 -50.87 -40.17
CA ASP A 864 -0.39 -50.26 -41.15
C ASP A 864 0.19 -48.99 -41.80
N ALA A 865 0.61 -49.13 -43.05
CA ALA A 865 1.15 -48.04 -43.87
C ALA A 865 0.16 -46.87 -44.10
N SER A 866 -1.16 -47.12 -44.02
CA SER A 866 -2.16 -46.05 -44.19
C SER A 866 -2.06 -44.99 -43.08
N LYS A 867 -1.67 -45.40 -41.87
CA LYS A 867 -1.49 -44.50 -40.72
C LYS A 867 -0.31 -43.56 -40.89
N ALA A 868 0.74 -43.99 -41.58
CA ALA A 868 1.88 -43.15 -41.89
C ALA A 868 1.52 -42.05 -42.90
N VAL A 869 0.67 -42.35 -43.89
CA VAL A 869 0.11 -41.36 -44.82
C VAL A 869 -0.76 -40.33 -44.08
N GLU A 870 -1.66 -40.78 -43.19
CA GLU A 870 -2.48 -39.89 -42.35
C GLU A 870 -1.61 -38.99 -41.46
N LEU A 871 -0.59 -39.56 -40.81
CA LEU A 871 0.32 -38.82 -39.94
C LEU A 871 1.17 -37.81 -40.73
N ALA A 872 1.66 -38.18 -41.91
CA ALA A 872 2.38 -37.29 -42.80
C ALA A 872 1.50 -36.14 -43.30
N ALA A 873 0.20 -36.35 -43.48
CA ALA A 873 -0.74 -35.30 -43.84
C ALA A 873 -0.84 -34.23 -42.74
N LEU A 874 -0.88 -34.63 -41.47
CA LEU A 874 -0.91 -33.70 -40.32
C LEU A 874 0.31 -32.76 -40.33
N THR A 875 1.50 -33.25 -40.67
CA THR A 875 2.73 -32.42 -40.73
C THR A 875 2.71 -31.32 -41.80
N ARG A 876 1.73 -31.34 -42.71
CA ARG A 876 1.55 -30.35 -43.79
C ARG A 876 0.49 -29.32 -43.48
N GLU A 877 -0.33 -29.53 -42.44
CA GLU A 877 -1.37 -28.59 -42.06
C GLU A 877 -0.76 -27.32 -41.47
N ALA A 878 -1.29 -26.16 -41.88
CA ALA A 878 -0.75 -24.86 -41.49
C ALA A 878 -0.73 -24.66 -39.96
N ARG A 879 -1.73 -25.19 -39.25
CA ARG A 879 -1.88 -25.09 -37.79
C ARG A 879 -0.72 -25.72 -37.00
N PHE A 880 0.00 -26.67 -37.58
CA PHE A 880 1.12 -27.32 -36.92
C PHE A 880 2.45 -26.57 -37.10
N LYS A 881 2.57 -25.68 -38.10
CA LYS A 881 3.86 -25.08 -38.48
C LYS A 881 4.49 -24.24 -37.36
N ASN A 882 3.67 -23.60 -36.54
CA ASN A 882 4.12 -22.76 -35.42
C ASN A 882 3.99 -23.47 -34.06
N ASN A 883 3.51 -24.71 -34.05
CA ASN A 883 3.28 -25.48 -32.84
C ASN A 883 4.61 -25.99 -32.25
N PRO A 884 4.90 -25.79 -30.96
CA PRO A 884 6.08 -26.35 -30.30
C PRO A 884 6.26 -27.85 -30.51
N ALA A 885 5.16 -28.60 -30.65
CA ALA A 885 5.18 -30.04 -30.88
C ALA A 885 5.43 -30.47 -32.34
N TYR A 886 5.64 -29.54 -33.27
CA TYR A 886 5.79 -29.85 -34.70
C TYR A 886 6.90 -30.87 -34.99
N ALA A 887 8.09 -30.66 -34.41
CA ALA A 887 9.21 -31.60 -34.56
C ALA A 887 8.86 -32.99 -34.02
N THR A 888 8.17 -33.06 -32.88
CA THR A 888 7.75 -34.33 -32.27
C THR A 888 6.77 -35.09 -33.18
N VAL A 889 5.76 -34.40 -33.75
CA VAL A 889 4.81 -35.04 -34.67
C VAL A 889 5.50 -35.53 -35.94
N CYS A 890 6.45 -34.75 -36.48
CA CYS A 890 7.26 -35.21 -37.62
C CYS A 890 8.13 -36.42 -37.23
N MET A 891 8.68 -36.43 -36.02
CA MET A 891 9.45 -37.57 -35.51
C MET A 891 8.58 -38.83 -35.37
N TYR A 892 7.33 -38.71 -34.92
CA TYR A 892 6.40 -39.84 -34.89
C TYR A 892 6.20 -40.43 -36.29
N CYS A 893 6.04 -39.58 -37.31
CA CYS A 893 5.91 -40.03 -38.68
C CYS A 893 7.18 -40.76 -39.17
N TYR A 894 8.36 -40.23 -38.85
CA TYR A 894 9.63 -40.89 -39.18
C TYR A 894 9.76 -42.26 -38.51
N VAL A 895 9.47 -42.35 -37.20
CA VAL A 895 9.54 -43.63 -36.46
C VAL A 895 8.60 -44.67 -37.05
N LEU A 896 7.39 -44.28 -37.43
CA LEU A 896 6.45 -45.20 -38.06
C LEU A 896 6.94 -45.67 -39.43
N GLU A 897 7.43 -44.76 -40.28
CA GLU A 897 7.96 -45.10 -41.61
C GLU A 897 9.15 -46.06 -41.54
N ASP A 898 10.03 -45.91 -40.54
CA ASP A 898 11.23 -46.75 -40.42
C ASP A 898 10.91 -48.21 -40.03
N GLU A 899 9.77 -48.44 -39.38
CA GLU A 899 9.29 -49.77 -39.00
C GLU A 899 8.46 -50.46 -40.10
N LEU A 900 8.09 -49.75 -41.17
CA LEU A 900 7.31 -50.30 -42.28
C LEU A 900 8.21 -50.96 -43.35
N GLN A 901 7.75 -52.07 -43.91
CA GLN A 901 8.50 -52.79 -44.97
C GLN A 901 8.50 -52.07 -46.33
N ALA A 902 7.46 -51.29 -46.59
CA ALA A 902 7.34 -50.45 -47.78
C ALA A 902 6.99 -49.05 -47.32
N GLU A 903 7.82 -48.07 -47.65
CA GLU A 903 7.69 -46.67 -47.25
C GLU A 903 6.61 -45.98 -48.11
N PRO A 904 5.37 -45.75 -47.61
CA PRO A 904 4.36 -45.01 -48.36
C PRO A 904 4.68 -43.52 -48.46
N VAL A 905 5.53 -43.00 -47.58
CA VAL A 905 5.96 -41.59 -47.56
C VAL A 905 7.49 -41.50 -47.52
N ASP A 906 8.06 -40.52 -48.20
CA ASP A 906 9.50 -40.26 -48.15
C ASP A 906 9.93 -39.81 -46.74
N LYS A 907 10.49 -40.75 -45.97
CA LYS A 907 10.96 -40.52 -44.59
C LYS A 907 12.09 -39.51 -44.50
N GLN A 908 12.93 -39.38 -45.53
CA GLN A 908 14.02 -38.38 -45.55
C GLN A 908 13.46 -36.96 -45.65
N THR A 909 12.40 -36.76 -46.44
CA THR A 909 11.72 -35.45 -46.51
C THR A 909 11.10 -35.06 -45.17
N ILE A 910 10.46 -36.01 -44.46
CA ILE A 910 9.88 -35.75 -43.14
C ILE A 910 10.97 -35.42 -42.12
N LEU A 911 12.03 -36.23 -42.08
CA LEU A 911 13.16 -36.04 -41.19
C LEU A 911 13.85 -34.68 -41.43
N SER A 912 14.07 -34.32 -42.69
CA SER A 912 14.63 -33.02 -43.08
C SER A 912 13.77 -31.85 -42.56
N ARG A 913 12.44 -31.93 -42.65
CA ARG A 913 11.54 -30.89 -42.11
C ARG A 913 11.63 -30.78 -40.60
N ALA A 914 11.57 -31.92 -39.89
CA ALA A 914 11.69 -31.97 -38.45
C ALA A 914 13.00 -31.35 -37.97
N PHE A 915 14.11 -31.76 -38.59
CA PHE A 915 15.45 -31.28 -38.27
C PHE A 915 15.62 -29.78 -38.57
N ASN A 916 15.13 -29.29 -39.72
CA ASN A 916 15.13 -27.87 -40.03
C ASN A 916 14.36 -27.05 -38.99
N TYR A 917 13.19 -27.53 -38.53
CA TYR A 917 12.43 -26.87 -37.48
C TYR A 917 13.17 -26.87 -36.13
N LEU A 918 13.78 -28.01 -35.76
CA LEU A 918 14.63 -28.12 -34.57
C LEU A 918 15.77 -27.09 -34.62
N GLN A 919 16.48 -26.99 -35.75
CA GLN A 919 17.56 -26.02 -35.94
C GLN A 919 17.07 -24.57 -35.83
N GLN A 920 15.89 -24.25 -36.39
CA GLN A 920 15.29 -22.92 -36.26
C GLN A 920 14.99 -22.57 -34.81
N ARG A 921 14.42 -23.49 -34.03
CA ARG A 921 14.18 -23.28 -32.58
C ARG A 921 15.49 -23.18 -31.80
N ALA A 922 16.43 -24.09 -32.02
CA ALA A 922 17.74 -24.07 -31.37
C ALA A 922 18.51 -22.77 -31.68
N GLY A 923 18.37 -22.22 -32.89
CA GLY A 923 18.95 -20.95 -33.29
C GLY A 923 18.48 -19.74 -32.48
N LYS A 924 17.28 -19.80 -31.89
CA LYS A 924 16.73 -18.77 -30.99
C LYS A 924 17.19 -18.91 -29.54
N ILE A 925 17.80 -20.04 -29.19
CA ILE A 925 18.42 -20.24 -27.87
C ILE A 925 19.80 -19.58 -27.91
N GLU A 926 19.91 -18.38 -27.35
CA GLU A 926 21.12 -17.56 -27.37
C GLU A 926 22.29 -18.23 -26.63
N GLU A 927 22.01 -18.86 -25.49
CA GLU A 927 23.02 -19.50 -24.66
C GLU A 927 23.45 -20.85 -25.24
N ARG A 928 24.75 -20.97 -25.55
CA ARG A 928 25.32 -22.17 -26.17
C ARG A 928 25.11 -23.43 -25.32
N ALA A 929 25.25 -23.34 -23.99
CA ALA A 929 25.07 -24.47 -23.09
C ALA A 929 23.62 -24.96 -23.10
N SER A 930 22.66 -24.05 -22.91
CA SER A 930 21.23 -24.37 -22.97
C SER A 930 20.80 -24.92 -24.33
N ARG A 931 21.39 -24.41 -25.42
CA ARG A 931 21.16 -24.93 -26.77
C ARG A 931 21.63 -26.38 -26.90
N ALA A 932 22.82 -26.70 -26.38
CA ALA A 932 23.33 -28.06 -26.38
C ALA A 932 22.42 -28.99 -25.56
N ILE A 933 21.97 -28.56 -24.38
CA ILE A 933 21.01 -29.32 -23.55
C ILE A 933 19.70 -29.56 -24.31
N PHE A 934 19.11 -28.51 -24.88
CA PHE A 934 17.88 -28.62 -25.68
C PHE A 934 18.00 -29.59 -26.86
N MET A 935 19.16 -29.61 -27.51
CA MET A 935 19.42 -30.50 -28.63
C MET A 935 19.70 -31.94 -28.17
N GLU A 936 20.56 -32.12 -27.17
CA GLU A 936 21.13 -33.43 -26.83
C GLU A 936 20.41 -34.15 -25.69
N LYS A 937 19.76 -33.45 -24.78
CA LYS A 937 19.08 -34.04 -23.60
C LYS A 937 17.57 -34.17 -23.77
N ASN A 938 16.94 -33.31 -24.57
CA ASN A 938 15.51 -33.47 -24.84
C ASN A 938 15.30 -34.77 -25.61
N LEU A 939 14.45 -35.67 -25.09
CA LEU A 939 14.26 -37.04 -25.57
C LEU A 939 13.94 -37.11 -27.07
N TRP A 940 12.98 -36.30 -27.53
CA TRP A 940 12.56 -36.33 -28.94
C TRP A 940 13.58 -35.63 -29.84
N ASN A 941 14.21 -34.54 -29.37
CA ASN A 941 15.26 -33.86 -30.14
C ASN A 941 16.52 -34.72 -30.28
N HIS A 942 16.89 -35.46 -29.23
CA HIS A 942 18.01 -36.38 -29.23
C HIS A 942 17.81 -37.47 -30.29
N ARG A 943 16.66 -38.14 -30.25
CA ARG A 943 16.29 -39.16 -31.27
C ARG A 943 16.26 -38.58 -32.68
N LEU A 944 15.77 -37.35 -32.83
CA LEU A 944 15.77 -36.64 -34.11
C LEU A 944 17.19 -36.34 -34.61
N LEU A 945 18.13 -36.01 -33.72
CA LEU A 945 19.54 -35.81 -34.07
C LEU A 945 20.24 -37.11 -34.45
N GLU A 946 19.97 -38.20 -33.75
CA GLU A 946 20.51 -39.52 -34.09
C GLU A 946 20.05 -39.94 -35.50
N ALA A 947 18.75 -39.86 -35.77
CA ALA A 947 18.21 -40.11 -37.11
C ALA A 947 18.83 -39.18 -38.16
N ALA A 948 19.00 -37.88 -37.85
CA ALA A 948 19.63 -36.94 -38.77
C ALA A 948 21.10 -37.29 -39.09
N ARG A 949 21.85 -37.84 -38.12
CA ARG A 949 23.23 -38.33 -38.34
C ARG A 949 23.25 -39.56 -39.24
N GLU A 950 22.36 -40.51 -39.02
CA GLU A 950 22.25 -41.73 -39.82
C GLU A 950 21.97 -41.42 -41.30
N HIS A 951 21.12 -40.42 -41.57
CA HIS A 951 20.77 -39.97 -42.92
C HIS A 951 21.67 -38.84 -43.49
N LYS A 952 22.78 -38.52 -42.81
CA LYS A 952 23.79 -37.54 -43.26
C LYS A 952 23.26 -36.11 -43.50
N PHE A 953 22.34 -35.65 -42.65
CA PHE A 953 21.90 -34.24 -42.63
C PHE A 953 22.82 -33.32 -41.81
N LEU A 954 23.79 -33.89 -41.08
CA LEU A 954 24.70 -33.20 -40.15
C LEU A 954 26.15 -33.18 -40.63
#